data_AF-B9SK27-F1
#
_entry.id   AF-B9SK27-F1
#
_cell.length_a   1.000
_cell.length_b   1.000
_cell.length_c   1.000
_cell.angle_alpha   90.00
_cell.angle_beta   90.00
_cell.angle_gamma   90.00
#
_symmetry.space_group_name_H-M   'P 1'
#
loop_
_entity.id
_entity.type
_entity.pdbx_description
1 polymer ?
#
loop_
_entity_poly.entity_id
_entity_poly.type
_entity_poly.pdbx_seq_one_letter_code
_entity_poly.pdbx_strand_id
1 'polypeptide(L)'
;MPQRRQQWKPKPSQDGETSNSSQSSSTMAAVTNRIGGLSIGETVEQSDGQKLIWKPRSYGTVSGAVEVENVVPKSNVNLSQLFKGNLLENFTVDNSTYAQAQIRATFYPKFENEKSDQEIRIRMIEMVSKDLATVEVTLKHSGSLFMYAGHKGGAYAKNSFGNIYTAVGVFVLGRMFREAWGAAAARKQAEFNEFLERNRMCISMELVTAVLGDHGQLVVTAVTELGNGKPKFYSTPEVIAFCRKWRLPTNHVWLFSTRKSVTSFFAAYDALCEEGTATTVCSALDEVAVISVPGSKDHIKVQGEILEGLVARIVSHDSSKHMNEVLREYPPPPAEGAELDLGPSLREICAANRTDEKQLRTFLIRNGLSILSKDGPSAYKAYYLRQMKIWGTSAGKQRELSKMLDEWAAYIRRKYGKKQLSSSTYLSEVEPFLEQFASRNPENQALIGSAGSLVRAEDVLAIIGGREEEGDLETEREAGPPSPISLVKDTVQKNEGLIVFFPGIPGCAKSTLCKELLNAPGGLGDDRPIHSLMGDLVKGRYWQKVADECRRKPYSIMLADKNAPNEEVWRQIEDMCRRTQASAVPVVPDSEGTDINPFSLDALSVFIFRVLQRVNHPGNLDKASPNAGYVLLMFYHLYDGKSRKEFESELIERFGSLVKMPLLKSNRSPLPDPVRSILEEGINLYRLHTNRHGRLESTKGSYAKEWASWEKRLREVLLGNTEHLSSILSILYLVCSEVHLWVEGEC
;
A
#
# COMPACT_ATOMS: atom_id res chain seq x y z
N MET A 1 10.51 42.21 -44.04
CA MET A 1 11.83 42.67 -43.54
C MET A 1 12.06 42.07 -42.15
N PRO A 2 13.30 41.69 -41.79
CA PRO A 2 13.59 40.26 -41.73
C PRO A 2 13.96 39.69 -40.35
N GLN A 3 13.97 38.34 -40.29
CA GLN A 3 14.53 37.52 -39.22
C GLN A 3 15.96 37.94 -38.84
N ARG A 4 16.28 37.93 -37.54
CA ARG A 4 17.68 37.88 -37.06
C ARG A 4 17.97 36.51 -36.46
N ARG A 5 18.68 35.67 -37.24
CA ARG A 5 19.48 34.57 -36.66
C ARG A 5 20.54 35.18 -35.74
N GLN A 6 20.76 34.60 -34.56
CA GLN A 6 22.01 34.80 -33.83
C GLN A 6 22.74 33.46 -33.76
N GLN A 7 23.92 33.41 -34.38
CA GLN A 7 24.86 32.30 -34.25
C GLN A 7 25.61 32.43 -32.93
N TRP A 8 25.81 31.31 -32.24
CA TRP A 8 26.76 31.26 -31.14
C TRP A 8 28.20 31.42 -31.67
N LYS A 9 28.98 32.29 -31.05
CA LYS A 9 30.45 32.34 -31.18
C LYS A 9 31.08 31.90 -29.87
N PRO A 10 32.12 31.03 -29.88
CA PRO A 10 32.86 30.67 -28.67
C PRO A 10 33.71 31.86 -28.18
N LYS A 11 33.94 31.94 -26.87
CA LYS A 11 34.94 32.84 -26.27
C LYS A 11 36.29 32.12 -26.11
N PRO A 12 37.42 32.84 -26.19
CA PRO A 12 38.75 32.25 -26.35
C PRO A 12 39.38 31.80 -25.03
N SER A 13 40.36 30.91 -25.15
CA SER A 13 41.31 30.51 -24.12
C SER A 13 42.34 31.61 -23.81
N GLN A 14 42.84 31.63 -22.59
CA GLN A 14 44.18 32.12 -22.27
C GLN A 14 44.92 31.05 -21.47
N ASP A 15 46.15 30.79 -21.91
CA ASP A 15 47.10 29.84 -21.31
C ASP A 15 48.04 30.54 -20.31
N GLY A 16 48.69 29.74 -19.45
CA GLY A 16 49.81 30.16 -18.60
C GLY A 16 49.43 30.60 -17.18
N GLU A 17 50.08 30.14 -16.10
CA GLU A 17 51.24 29.25 -16.00
C GLU A 17 51.18 28.29 -14.78
N THR A 18 51.86 27.16 -14.99
CA THR A 18 52.32 26.09 -14.08
C THR A 18 52.61 26.44 -12.61
N SER A 19 52.41 25.51 -11.66
CA SER A 19 53.34 24.37 -11.52
C SER A 19 52.84 23.15 -10.73
N ASN A 20 53.14 21.97 -11.28
CA ASN A 20 53.59 20.69 -10.68
C ASN A 20 53.11 20.30 -9.26
N SER A 21 52.71 19.06 -8.95
CA SER A 21 52.61 17.74 -9.65
C SER A 21 51.77 16.82 -8.73
N SER A 22 51.30 15.60 -9.03
CA SER A 22 51.62 14.59 -10.03
C SER A 22 50.45 13.57 -10.11
N GLN A 23 50.11 13.05 -11.29
CA GLN A 23 49.76 11.64 -11.56
C GLN A 23 49.36 11.46 -13.02
N SER A 24 50.07 10.57 -13.70
CA SER A 24 49.97 10.30 -15.13
C SER A 24 48.98 9.17 -15.44
N SER A 25 48.13 9.38 -16.45
CA SER A 25 47.86 8.53 -17.64
C SER A 25 47.71 6.99 -17.47
N SER A 26 46.85 6.28 -18.22
CA SER A 26 46.17 6.59 -19.48
C SER A 26 45.06 5.59 -19.79
N THR A 27 44.00 6.10 -20.44
CA THR A 27 43.31 5.59 -21.65
C THR A 27 43.12 4.08 -21.92
N MET A 28 41.88 3.74 -22.29
CA MET A 28 41.44 2.43 -22.80
C MET A 28 42.20 1.88 -24.01
N ALA A 29 42.24 0.54 -24.12
CA ALA A 29 42.10 -0.18 -25.39
C ALA A 29 41.55 -1.60 -25.13
N ALA A 30 40.69 -2.11 -26.03
CA ALA A 30 40.18 -3.48 -26.01
C ALA A 30 40.82 -4.31 -27.13
N VAL A 31 41.27 -5.53 -26.83
CA VAL A 31 41.62 -6.54 -27.85
C VAL A 31 41.23 -7.93 -27.37
N THR A 32 40.55 -8.67 -28.23
CA THR A 32 40.19 -10.10 -28.11
C THR A 32 41.38 -11.03 -28.31
N ASN A 33 41.41 -12.21 -27.68
CA ASN A 33 41.93 -13.41 -28.36
C ASN A 33 41.39 -14.73 -27.82
N ARG A 34 41.59 -15.79 -28.61
CA ARG A 34 40.89 -17.09 -28.59
C ARG A 34 41.93 -18.21 -28.81
N ILE A 35 41.64 -19.44 -28.35
CA ILE A 35 42.44 -20.68 -28.61
C ILE A 35 43.77 -20.71 -27.82
N GLY A 36 44.25 -21.81 -27.22
CA GLY A 36 43.63 -23.12 -26.99
C GLY A 36 44.59 -24.12 -26.31
N GLY A 37 44.03 -25.00 -25.48
CA GLY A 37 44.37 -26.43 -25.35
C GLY A 37 45.80 -26.89 -24.99
N LEU A 38 45.93 -27.53 -23.82
CA LEU A 38 46.63 -28.81 -23.64
C LEU A 38 46.24 -29.46 -22.30
N SER A 39 46.29 -30.79 -22.23
CA SER A 39 45.73 -31.63 -21.16
C SER A 39 46.75 -32.67 -20.69
N ILE A 40 46.66 -33.09 -19.43
CA ILE A 40 47.05 -34.38 -18.80
C ILE A 40 46.14 -34.43 -17.55
N GLY A 41 45.22 -35.39 -17.36
CA GLY A 41 45.45 -36.80 -17.00
C GLY A 41 45.34 -36.91 -15.46
N GLU A 42 44.51 -37.75 -14.83
CA GLU A 42 43.92 -39.07 -15.16
C GLU A 42 42.46 -39.16 -14.63
N THR A 43 41.48 -39.76 -15.33
CA THR A 43 40.97 -41.16 -15.20
C THR A 43 40.45 -41.48 -13.78
N VAL A 44 39.23 -42.00 -13.53
CA VAL A 44 38.59 -43.23 -14.07
C VAL A 44 37.03 -43.18 -14.04
N GLU A 45 36.41 -43.74 -15.10
CA GLU A 45 35.05 -44.31 -15.33
C GLU A 45 33.77 -43.69 -14.67
N GLN A 46 32.72 -43.28 -15.39
CA GLN A 46 31.89 -43.86 -16.48
C GLN A 46 30.70 -44.75 -16.04
N SER A 47 29.48 -44.26 -16.30
CA SER A 47 28.45 -45.03 -17.03
C SER A 47 27.51 -44.08 -17.79
N ASP A 48 27.32 -44.35 -19.08
CA ASP A 48 26.32 -43.70 -19.94
C ASP A 48 24.89 -44.07 -19.52
N GLY A 49 23.82 -43.34 -19.87
CA GLY A 49 23.77 -42.11 -20.64
C GLY A 49 22.53 -42.05 -21.53
N GLN A 50 21.82 -40.90 -21.56
CA GLN A 50 21.03 -40.48 -22.73
C GLN A 50 20.82 -38.96 -22.72
N LYS A 51 21.32 -38.30 -23.77
CA LYS A 51 21.12 -36.87 -24.00
C LYS A 51 19.68 -36.60 -24.45
N LEU A 52 18.96 -35.73 -23.73
CA LEU A 52 17.80 -35.03 -24.29
C LEU A 52 18.09 -33.53 -24.41
N ILE A 53 18.01 -33.05 -25.66
CA ILE A 53 18.35 -31.70 -26.08
C ILE A 53 17.27 -30.73 -25.59
N TRP A 54 17.64 -29.80 -24.71
CA TRP A 54 16.72 -28.75 -24.25
C TRP A 54 16.50 -27.70 -25.35
N LYS A 55 15.38 -27.81 -26.07
CA LYS A 55 14.88 -26.73 -26.95
C LYS A 55 14.02 -25.76 -26.13
N PRO A 56 14.17 -24.43 -26.28
CA PRO A 56 13.20 -23.49 -25.73
C PRO A 56 11.85 -23.72 -26.40
N ARG A 57 10.78 -23.94 -25.63
CA ARG A 57 9.42 -23.92 -26.20
C ARG A 57 8.99 -22.48 -26.41
N SER A 58 8.85 -22.11 -27.68
CA SER A 58 8.25 -20.87 -28.15
C SER A 58 6.76 -20.79 -27.79
N TYR A 59 6.26 -19.56 -27.64
CA TYR A 59 4.83 -19.30 -27.67
C TYR A 59 4.31 -19.56 -29.09
N GLY A 60 3.33 -20.46 -29.23
CA GLY A 60 2.68 -20.78 -30.49
C GLY A 60 1.27 -21.27 -30.25
N THR A 61 0.29 -20.63 -30.90
CA THR A 61 -1.08 -21.09 -30.98
C THR A 61 -1.16 -22.42 -31.72
N VAL A 62 -1.81 -23.42 -31.12
CA VAL A 62 -2.19 -24.66 -31.80
C VAL A 62 -3.68 -24.91 -31.53
N SER A 63 -4.47 -24.77 -32.59
CA SER A 63 -5.80 -25.36 -32.67
C SER A 63 -5.66 -26.88 -32.85
N GLY A 64 -6.28 -27.67 -31.99
CA GLY A 64 -6.35 -29.12 -32.14
C GLY A 64 -7.30 -29.70 -31.11
N ALA A 65 -8.44 -30.22 -31.57
CA ALA A 65 -9.42 -30.88 -30.71
C ALA A 65 -9.01 -32.34 -30.50
N VAL A 66 -8.95 -32.78 -29.24
CA VAL A 66 -8.99 -34.20 -28.86
C VAL A 66 -9.83 -34.35 -27.59
N GLU A 67 -10.98 -35.01 -27.78
CA GLU A 67 -11.73 -35.93 -26.93
C GLU A 67 -11.91 -35.67 -25.42
N VAL A 68 -13.17 -35.87 -24.99
CA VAL A 68 -13.64 -35.77 -23.61
C VAL A 68 -13.58 -37.15 -22.96
N GLU A 69 -12.67 -37.36 -22.00
CA GLU A 69 -12.77 -38.49 -21.08
C GLU A 69 -13.85 -38.23 -20.01
N ASN A 70 -14.82 -39.13 -19.93
CA ASN A 70 -15.91 -39.08 -18.95
C ASN A 70 -15.40 -39.43 -17.54
N VAL A 71 -15.06 -38.41 -16.74
CA VAL A 71 -14.79 -38.59 -15.30
C VAL A 71 -16.11 -38.55 -14.52
N VAL A 72 -16.52 -39.72 -14.02
CA VAL A 72 -17.68 -39.86 -13.11
C VAL A 72 -17.40 -39.10 -11.80
N PRO A 73 -18.30 -38.23 -11.31
CA PRO A 73 -18.06 -37.45 -10.11
C PRO A 73 -18.12 -38.33 -8.86
N LYS A 74 -17.06 -38.32 -8.04
CA LYS A 74 -17.03 -38.99 -6.73
C LYS A 74 -17.43 -38.01 -5.62
N SER A 75 -18.58 -38.32 -5.00
CA SER A 75 -19.01 -37.99 -3.61
C SER A 75 -18.89 -36.53 -3.13
N ASN A 76 -20.05 -35.93 -2.88
CA ASN A 76 -20.22 -34.58 -2.32
C ASN A 76 -19.57 -34.41 -0.93
N VAL A 77 -18.90 -33.27 -0.73
CA VAL A 77 -18.54 -32.76 0.61
C VAL A 77 -19.78 -32.08 1.21
N ASN A 78 -20.08 -32.38 2.47
CA ASN A 78 -21.33 -31.95 3.09
C ASN A 78 -21.25 -30.47 3.52
N LEU A 79 -21.94 -29.59 2.78
CA LEU A 79 -21.88 -28.13 2.94
C LEU A 79 -22.41 -27.61 4.29
N SER A 80 -23.09 -28.45 5.06
CA SER A 80 -23.64 -28.14 6.39
C SER A 80 -22.59 -27.82 7.46
N GLN A 81 -21.30 -28.10 7.22
CA GLN A 81 -20.21 -27.79 8.15
C GLN A 81 -19.57 -26.40 7.94
N LEU A 82 -19.96 -25.65 6.89
CA LEU A 82 -19.30 -24.38 6.52
C LEU A 82 -19.86 -23.12 7.21
N PHE A 83 -20.95 -23.22 7.97
CA PHE A 83 -21.61 -22.08 8.61
C PHE A 83 -22.05 -22.39 10.05
N LYS A 84 -21.44 -21.75 11.05
CA LYS A 84 -21.93 -21.76 12.44
C LYS A 84 -23.01 -20.68 12.60
N GLY A 85 -24.28 -21.09 12.73
CA GLY A 85 -25.42 -20.22 13.07
C GLY A 85 -26.70 -20.55 12.30
N ASN A 86 -27.88 -20.35 12.91
CA ASN A 86 -29.22 -20.71 12.38
C ASN A 86 -29.72 -19.80 11.23
N LEU A 87 -28.87 -19.52 10.24
CA LEU A 87 -29.22 -18.73 9.04
C LEU A 87 -29.65 -19.59 7.84
N LEU A 88 -29.75 -20.92 8.03
CA LEU A 88 -29.96 -21.89 6.95
C LEU A 88 -31.07 -22.93 7.22
N GLU A 89 -31.95 -22.73 8.21
CA GLU A 89 -33.02 -23.71 8.53
C GLU A 89 -33.99 -23.98 7.36
N ASN A 90 -34.04 -23.10 6.35
CA ASN A 90 -34.80 -23.26 5.12
C ASN A 90 -33.95 -23.64 3.88
N PHE A 91 -32.66 -23.94 4.02
CA PHE A 91 -31.75 -24.17 2.88
C PHE A 91 -31.50 -25.67 2.65
N THR A 92 -32.40 -26.32 1.90
CA THR A 92 -32.24 -27.71 1.48
C THR A 92 -31.17 -27.84 0.39
N VAL A 93 -29.99 -28.32 0.78
CA VAL A 93 -28.89 -28.69 -0.12
C VAL A 93 -29.18 -30.06 -0.73
N ASP A 94 -29.68 -30.10 -1.97
CA ASP A 94 -29.72 -31.33 -2.75
C ASP A 94 -28.33 -31.68 -3.32
N ASN A 95 -28.19 -32.90 -3.84
CA ASN A 95 -26.93 -33.45 -4.35
C ASN A 95 -26.37 -32.74 -5.61
N SER A 96 -27.01 -31.67 -6.09
CA SER A 96 -26.62 -30.88 -7.27
C SER A 96 -25.83 -29.61 -6.93
N THR A 97 -25.49 -29.38 -5.65
CA THR A 97 -24.95 -28.09 -5.19
C THR A 97 -23.45 -27.95 -5.50
N TYR A 98 -23.11 -27.04 -6.42
CA TYR A 98 -21.72 -26.71 -6.81
C TYR A 98 -21.33 -25.28 -6.42
N ALA A 99 -20.07 -25.07 -6.02
CA ALA A 99 -19.53 -23.74 -5.71
C ALA A 99 -19.00 -23.05 -6.99
N GLN A 100 -19.57 -21.90 -7.36
CA GLN A 100 -19.14 -21.14 -8.53
C GLN A 100 -18.28 -19.93 -8.15
N ALA A 101 -16.96 -20.02 -8.37
CA ALA A 101 -16.06 -18.88 -8.25
C ALA A 101 -16.18 -17.93 -9.45
N GLN A 102 -16.22 -16.62 -9.21
CA GLN A 102 -16.28 -15.60 -10.25
C GLN A 102 -15.35 -14.43 -9.92
N ILE A 103 -14.62 -13.91 -10.92
CA ILE A 103 -13.92 -12.63 -10.79
C ILE A 103 -14.98 -11.52 -10.74
N ARG A 104 -14.86 -10.60 -9.77
CA ARG A 104 -15.81 -9.48 -9.55
C ARG A 104 -15.23 -8.11 -9.90
N ALA A 105 -13.92 -7.95 -9.77
CA ALA A 105 -13.21 -6.74 -10.17
C ALA A 105 -11.78 -7.09 -10.61
N THR A 106 -11.22 -6.25 -11.48
CA THR A 106 -9.81 -6.31 -11.89
C THR A 106 -9.39 -4.93 -12.42
N PHE A 107 -8.09 -4.68 -12.46
CA PHE A 107 -7.48 -3.45 -12.96
C PHE A 107 -6.25 -3.80 -13.80
N TYR A 108 -5.70 -2.82 -14.53
CA TYR A 108 -4.54 -3.06 -15.38
C TYR A 108 -3.36 -3.69 -14.61
N PRO A 109 -2.55 -4.56 -15.26
CA PRO A 109 -1.29 -5.02 -14.71
C PRO A 109 -0.42 -3.85 -14.25
N LYS A 110 0.38 -4.07 -13.19
CA LYS A 110 1.33 -3.07 -12.70
C LYS A 110 2.28 -2.64 -13.83
N PHE A 111 2.30 -1.35 -14.12
CA PHE A 111 3.27 -0.70 -15.01
C PHE A 111 4.30 0.09 -14.18
N GLU A 112 5.35 0.55 -14.85
CA GLU A 112 6.48 1.27 -14.24
C GLU A 112 6.57 2.68 -14.82
N ASN A 113 7.13 3.61 -14.04
CA ASN A 113 7.50 4.93 -14.54
C ASN A 113 8.71 4.81 -15.48
N GLU A 114 8.90 5.80 -16.35
CA GLU A 114 10.10 5.91 -17.18
C GLU A 114 11.38 5.94 -16.33
N LYS A 115 12.45 5.34 -16.85
CA LYS A 115 13.80 5.31 -16.25
C LYS A 115 14.77 6.05 -17.15
N SER A 116 15.89 6.50 -16.57
CA SER A 116 16.93 7.28 -17.26
C SER A 116 17.66 6.54 -18.39
N ASP A 117 17.43 5.25 -18.57
CA ASP A 117 18.05 4.42 -19.61
C ASP A 117 17.36 4.53 -20.99
N GLN A 118 16.18 5.14 -21.06
CA GLN A 118 15.38 5.39 -22.28
C GLN A 118 15.05 4.13 -23.12
N GLU A 119 15.35 2.91 -22.65
CA GLU A 119 15.21 1.66 -23.43
C GLU A 119 13.75 1.44 -23.88
N ILE A 120 12.80 1.72 -22.98
CA ILE A 120 11.36 1.62 -23.23
C ILE A 120 10.94 2.54 -24.39
N ARG A 121 11.48 3.77 -24.45
CA ARG A 121 11.16 4.76 -25.48
C ARG A 121 11.69 4.35 -26.83
N ILE A 122 12.95 3.92 -26.88
CA ILE A 122 13.58 3.40 -28.10
C ILE A 122 12.74 2.26 -28.68
N ARG A 123 12.33 1.31 -27.84
CA ARG A 123 11.49 0.17 -28.25
C ARG A 123 10.09 0.60 -28.71
N MET A 124 9.45 1.55 -28.03
CA MET A 124 8.16 2.10 -28.45
C MET A 124 8.26 2.79 -29.82
N ILE A 125 9.27 3.64 -30.02
CA ILE A 125 9.54 4.30 -31.31
C ILE A 125 9.82 3.27 -32.40
N GLU A 126 10.61 2.23 -32.12
CA GLU A 126 10.92 1.17 -33.08
C GLU A 126 9.69 0.38 -33.51
N MET A 127 8.80 0.02 -32.58
CA MET A 127 7.56 -0.71 -32.89
C MET A 127 6.61 0.11 -33.77
N VAL A 128 6.45 1.42 -33.48
CA VAL A 128 5.67 2.33 -34.32
C VAL A 128 6.35 2.57 -35.67
N SER A 129 7.69 2.64 -35.71
CA SER A 129 8.46 2.84 -36.96
C SER A 129 8.42 1.64 -37.93
N LYS A 130 7.92 0.50 -37.47
CA LYS A 130 7.76 -0.75 -38.23
C LYS A 130 6.28 -1.08 -38.49
N ASP A 131 5.38 -0.13 -38.22
CA ASP A 131 3.91 -0.27 -38.33
C ASP A 131 3.34 -1.45 -37.53
N LEU A 132 4.05 -1.89 -36.47
CA LEU A 132 3.63 -3.03 -35.63
C LEU A 132 2.68 -2.63 -34.49
N ALA A 133 2.61 -1.34 -34.18
CA ALA A 133 1.84 -0.80 -33.06
C ALA A 133 1.58 0.70 -33.20
N THR A 134 0.63 1.19 -32.41
CA THR A 134 0.45 2.62 -32.12
C THR A 134 0.83 2.89 -30.67
N VAL A 135 1.49 4.02 -30.38
CA VAL A 135 1.62 4.51 -29.00
C VAL A 135 0.39 5.33 -28.66
N GLU A 136 -0.26 4.97 -27.56
CA GLU A 136 -1.36 5.73 -26.97
C GLU A 136 -0.89 6.41 -25.69
N VAL A 137 -1.33 7.65 -25.48
CA VAL A 137 -1.06 8.41 -24.25
C VAL A 137 -2.38 8.96 -23.71
N THR A 138 -2.53 8.94 -22.39
CA THR A 138 -3.67 9.56 -21.68
C THR A 138 -3.19 10.39 -20.49
N LEU A 139 -4.02 11.33 -20.00
CA LEU A 139 -3.69 12.09 -18.79
C LEU A 139 -3.68 11.17 -17.57
N LYS A 140 -2.68 11.33 -16.70
CA LYS A 140 -2.67 10.70 -15.38
C LYS A 140 -3.44 11.60 -14.41
N HIS A 141 -4.64 11.18 -14.04
CA HIS A 141 -5.45 11.85 -13.03
C HIS A 141 -4.97 11.50 -11.61
N SER A 142 -4.90 12.51 -10.74
CA SER A 142 -4.51 12.36 -9.34
C SER A 142 -5.72 12.02 -8.48
N GLY A 143 -6.00 10.73 -8.31
CA GLY A 143 -7.16 10.25 -7.59
C GLY A 143 -6.91 8.92 -6.87
N SER A 144 -8.01 8.19 -6.63
CA SER A 144 -8.00 6.83 -6.12
C SER A 144 -8.69 5.90 -7.09
N LEU A 145 -8.05 4.77 -7.42
CA LEU A 145 -8.65 3.73 -8.25
C LEU A 145 -9.95 3.20 -7.60
N PHE A 146 -11.07 3.45 -8.27
CA PHE A 146 -12.39 2.93 -7.96
C PHE A 146 -12.86 1.99 -9.07
N MET A 147 -13.49 0.89 -8.70
CA MET A 147 -13.93 -0.17 -9.60
C MET A 147 -15.37 -0.55 -9.27
N TYR A 148 -16.19 -0.78 -10.29
CA TYR A 148 -17.61 -1.05 -10.14
C TYR A 148 -18.10 -2.09 -11.16
N ALA A 149 -18.87 -3.07 -10.69
CA ALA A 149 -19.34 -4.20 -11.50
C ALA A 149 -20.87 -4.38 -11.48
N GLY A 150 -21.60 -3.30 -11.19
CA GLY A 150 -23.05 -3.33 -10.93
C GLY A 150 -23.37 -3.48 -9.45
N HIS A 151 -24.66 -3.44 -9.11
CA HIS A 151 -25.14 -3.39 -7.72
C HIS A 151 -24.84 -4.68 -6.96
N LYS A 152 -25.15 -5.83 -7.55
CA LYS A 152 -24.74 -7.15 -7.03
C LYS A 152 -23.25 -7.35 -7.22
N GLY A 153 -22.72 -6.93 -8.38
CA GLY A 153 -21.32 -7.13 -8.76
C GLY A 153 -20.34 -6.58 -7.73
N GLY A 154 -20.63 -5.41 -7.20
CA GLY A 154 -19.93 -4.78 -6.07
C GLY A 154 -19.11 -3.55 -6.47
N ALA A 155 -18.69 -2.83 -5.43
CA ALA A 155 -17.87 -1.63 -5.51
C ALA A 155 -16.55 -1.87 -4.77
N TYR A 156 -15.43 -1.54 -5.42
CA TYR A 156 -14.09 -1.91 -4.97
C TYR A 156 -13.14 -0.72 -5.11
N ALA A 157 -12.25 -0.56 -4.13
CA ALA A 157 -11.09 0.31 -4.21
C ALA A 157 -9.83 -0.56 -4.40
N LYS A 158 -8.67 0.06 -4.58
CA LYS A 158 -7.40 -0.69 -4.65
C LYS A 158 -7.23 -1.54 -3.38
N ASN A 159 -7.21 -2.86 -3.55
CA ASN A 159 -7.03 -3.88 -2.50
C ASN A 159 -8.07 -3.86 -1.36
N SER A 160 -9.24 -3.23 -1.53
CA SER A 160 -10.26 -3.11 -0.47
C SER A 160 -11.68 -2.94 -1.02
N PHE A 161 -12.69 -3.22 -0.20
CA PHE A 161 -14.11 -3.04 -0.52
C PHE A 161 -14.89 -2.71 0.77
N GLY A 162 -16.13 -2.23 0.66
CA GLY A 162 -16.99 -1.98 1.82
C GLY A 162 -16.52 -0.84 2.73
N ASN A 163 -15.78 0.13 2.19
CA ASN A 163 -15.22 1.26 2.94
C ASN A 163 -15.66 2.62 2.35
N ILE A 164 -15.27 3.70 3.03
CA ILE A 164 -15.65 5.07 2.64
C ILE A 164 -15.25 5.44 1.20
N TYR A 165 -14.11 4.98 0.69
CA TYR A 165 -13.70 5.22 -0.71
C TYR A 165 -14.66 4.55 -1.69
N THR A 166 -15.09 3.32 -1.40
CA THR A 166 -16.08 2.62 -2.23
C THR A 166 -17.47 3.24 -2.14
N ALA A 167 -17.89 3.72 -0.96
CA ALA A 167 -19.16 4.42 -0.78
C ALA A 167 -19.19 5.76 -1.55
N VAL A 168 -18.12 6.56 -1.43
CA VAL A 168 -17.98 7.82 -2.16
C VAL A 168 -17.91 7.58 -3.68
N GLY A 169 -17.24 6.53 -4.13
CA GLY A 169 -17.24 6.14 -5.55
C GLY A 169 -18.63 5.83 -6.10
N VAL A 170 -19.45 5.07 -5.36
CA VAL A 170 -20.84 4.78 -5.73
C VAL A 170 -21.70 6.06 -5.73
N PHE A 171 -21.54 6.92 -4.72
CA PHE A 171 -22.25 8.22 -4.66
C PHE A 171 -21.92 9.13 -5.84
N VAL A 172 -20.62 9.29 -6.16
CA VAL A 172 -20.16 10.12 -7.29
C VAL A 172 -20.66 9.55 -8.61
N LEU A 173 -20.61 8.22 -8.81
CA LEU A 173 -21.17 7.57 -9.99
C LEU A 173 -22.68 7.86 -10.14
N GLY A 174 -23.46 7.75 -9.05
CA GLY A 174 -24.88 8.09 -9.05
C GLY A 174 -25.17 9.57 -9.34
N ARG A 175 -24.36 10.50 -8.81
CA ARG A 175 -24.47 11.93 -9.15
C ARG A 175 -24.17 12.16 -10.64
N MET A 176 -23.21 11.44 -11.21
CA MET A 176 -22.88 11.57 -12.64
C MET A 176 -23.98 11.02 -13.56
N PHE A 177 -24.70 9.97 -13.16
CA PHE A 177 -25.92 9.57 -13.86
C PHE A 177 -27.00 10.66 -13.79
N ARG A 178 -27.15 11.36 -12.65
CA ARG A 178 -28.06 12.53 -12.53
C ARG A 178 -27.65 13.71 -13.42
N GLU A 179 -26.37 14.07 -13.45
CA GLU A 179 -25.81 15.09 -14.37
C GLU A 179 -26.03 14.73 -15.84
N ALA A 180 -25.90 13.45 -16.19
CA ALA A 180 -25.91 12.99 -17.58
C ALA A 180 -27.30 12.65 -18.14
N TRP A 181 -28.26 12.29 -17.29
CA TRP A 181 -29.57 11.77 -17.70
C TRP A 181 -30.77 12.44 -16.99
N GLY A 182 -30.54 13.38 -16.06
CA GLY A 182 -31.58 14.13 -15.36
C GLY A 182 -32.63 13.21 -14.71
N ALA A 183 -33.91 13.45 -15.00
CA ALA A 183 -35.02 12.63 -14.49
C ALA A 183 -34.95 11.14 -14.88
N ALA A 184 -34.24 10.78 -15.97
CA ALA A 184 -34.07 9.39 -16.38
C ALA A 184 -32.92 8.66 -15.65
N ALA A 185 -32.17 9.34 -14.78
CA ALA A 185 -30.95 8.82 -14.16
C ALA A 185 -31.13 7.52 -13.40
N ALA A 186 -32.14 7.41 -12.52
CA ALA A 186 -32.36 6.19 -11.73
C ALA A 186 -32.61 4.97 -12.63
N ARG A 187 -33.47 5.12 -13.65
CA ARG A 187 -33.72 4.07 -14.66
C ARG A 187 -32.45 3.73 -15.44
N LYS A 188 -31.70 4.73 -15.92
CA LYS A 188 -30.48 4.53 -16.71
C LYS A 188 -29.34 3.90 -15.89
N GLN A 189 -29.24 4.21 -14.60
CA GLN A 189 -28.30 3.57 -13.69
C GLN A 189 -28.71 2.12 -13.39
N ALA A 190 -30.01 1.81 -13.28
CA ALA A 190 -30.49 0.44 -13.15
C ALA A 190 -30.20 -0.39 -14.42
N GLU A 191 -30.52 0.14 -15.61
CA GLU A 191 -30.15 -0.46 -16.91
C GLU A 191 -28.64 -0.71 -17.02
N PHE A 192 -27.83 0.24 -16.52
CA PHE A 192 -26.37 0.13 -16.50
C PHE A 192 -25.88 -0.99 -15.58
N ASN A 193 -26.44 -1.07 -14.37
CA ASN A 193 -26.10 -2.12 -13.39
C ASN A 193 -26.44 -3.51 -13.93
N GLU A 194 -27.64 -3.68 -14.50
CA GLU A 194 -28.04 -4.95 -15.14
C GLU A 194 -27.11 -5.29 -16.31
N PHE A 195 -26.73 -4.30 -17.13
CA PHE A 195 -25.79 -4.51 -18.23
C PHE A 195 -24.42 -4.98 -17.74
N LEU A 196 -23.85 -4.36 -16.69
CA LEU A 196 -22.58 -4.79 -16.11
C LEU A 196 -22.67 -6.21 -15.55
N GLU A 197 -23.73 -6.53 -14.80
CA GLU A 197 -23.92 -7.85 -14.19
C GLU A 197 -24.12 -8.95 -15.24
N ARG A 198 -25.00 -8.73 -16.20
CA ARG A 198 -25.34 -9.69 -17.26
C ARG A 198 -24.17 -10.01 -18.18
N ASN A 199 -23.35 -9.01 -18.52
CA ASN A 199 -22.16 -9.18 -19.35
C ASN A 199 -20.89 -9.49 -18.55
N ARG A 200 -21.00 -9.59 -17.21
CA ARG A 200 -19.89 -9.80 -16.26
C ARG A 200 -18.74 -8.80 -16.50
N MET A 201 -19.06 -7.52 -16.42
CA MET A 201 -18.13 -6.42 -16.69
C MET A 201 -17.79 -5.65 -15.41
N CYS A 202 -16.54 -5.19 -15.34
CA CYS A 202 -16.07 -4.23 -14.34
C CYS A 202 -15.58 -2.97 -15.07
N ILE A 203 -16.07 -1.81 -14.65
CA ILE A 203 -15.48 -0.52 -15.03
C ILE A 203 -14.45 -0.11 -13.98
N SER A 204 -13.33 0.43 -14.43
CA SER A 204 -12.30 1.03 -13.58
C SER A 204 -12.24 2.52 -13.87
N MET A 205 -12.22 3.32 -12.82
CA MET A 205 -12.26 4.77 -12.87
C MET A 205 -11.25 5.34 -11.89
N GLU A 206 -10.66 6.48 -12.23
CA GLU A 206 -9.95 7.29 -11.26
C GLU A 206 -10.98 8.18 -10.55
N LEU A 207 -11.19 7.91 -9.26
CA LEU A 207 -12.02 8.73 -8.38
C LEU A 207 -11.16 9.90 -7.90
N VAL A 208 -11.26 11.01 -8.62
CA VAL A 208 -10.63 12.28 -8.28
C VAL A 208 -11.50 12.94 -7.20
N THR A 209 -11.35 12.43 -5.98
CA THR A 209 -12.18 12.82 -4.83
C THR A 209 -11.72 14.05 -4.08
N ALA A 210 -12.75 14.76 -3.66
CA ALA A 210 -12.77 16.18 -3.34
C ALA A 210 -12.08 16.64 -2.04
N VAL A 211 -10.76 16.54 -1.92
CA VAL A 211 -10.04 17.01 -0.73
C VAL A 211 -9.51 18.47 -0.79
N LEU A 212 -8.99 19.10 -1.85
CA LEU A 212 -9.24 19.09 -3.32
C LEU A 212 -10.60 19.73 -3.73
N GLY A 213 -10.89 19.81 -5.04
CA GLY A 213 -11.84 20.76 -5.67
C GLY A 213 -13.37 20.53 -5.64
N ASP A 214 -14.08 21.40 -6.35
CA ASP A 214 -15.52 21.70 -6.13
C ASP A 214 -16.50 20.60 -6.55
N HIS A 215 -16.07 19.69 -7.42
CA HIS A 215 -16.87 18.55 -7.88
C HIS A 215 -16.02 17.29 -7.86
N GLY A 216 -16.37 16.32 -7.00
CA GLY A 216 -15.75 14.99 -7.07
C GLY A 216 -16.07 14.34 -8.41
N GLN A 217 -15.05 13.91 -9.15
CA GLN A 217 -15.18 13.36 -10.50
C GLN A 217 -14.71 11.91 -10.56
N LEU A 218 -15.39 11.09 -11.36
CA LEU A 218 -14.84 9.85 -11.90
C LEU A 218 -14.42 10.06 -13.36
N VAL A 219 -13.25 9.53 -13.72
CA VAL A 219 -12.81 9.40 -15.13
C VAL A 219 -12.62 7.92 -15.43
N VAL A 220 -13.27 7.39 -16.46
CA VAL A 220 -13.11 5.98 -16.83
C VAL A 220 -11.72 5.74 -17.42
N THR A 221 -10.96 4.83 -16.81
CA THR A 221 -9.59 4.45 -17.22
C THR A 221 -9.56 3.05 -17.84
N ALA A 222 -10.48 2.17 -17.48
CA ALA A 222 -10.64 0.85 -18.10
C ALA A 222 -12.09 0.37 -18.10
N VAL A 223 -12.41 -0.47 -19.08
CA VAL A 223 -13.61 -1.31 -19.09
C VAL A 223 -13.13 -2.73 -19.31
N THR A 224 -13.61 -3.69 -18.51
CA THR A 224 -13.10 -5.06 -18.53
C THR A 224 -14.22 -6.09 -18.50
N GLU A 225 -14.22 -7.01 -19.48
CA GLU A 225 -15.01 -8.24 -19.43
C GLU A 225 -14.28 -9.25 -18.53
N LEU A 226 -14.93 -9.68 -17.44
CA LEU A 226 -14.35 -10.56 -16.44
C LEU A 226 -14.41 -12.03 -16.87
N GLY A 227 -15.46 -12.42 -17.61
CA GLY A 227 -15.61 -13.72 -18.26
C GLY A 227 -15.47 -14.93 -17.32
N ASN A 228 -15.22 -16.11 -17.91
CA ASN A 228 -14.89 -17.36 -17.19
C ASN A 228 -13.38 -17.70 -17.29
N GLY A 229 -12.54 -16.73 -17.64
CA GLY A 229 -11.12 -16.95 -17.95
C GLY A 229 -10.28 -15.72 -17.63
N LYS A 230 -9.24 -15.46 -18.46
CA LYS A 230 -8.44 -14.24 -18.33
C LYS A 230 -9.32 -13.02 -18.68
N PRO A 231 -9.42 -11.98 -17.82
CA PRO A 231 -10.20 -10.78 -18.14
C PRO A 231 -9.69 -10.08 -19.41
N LYS A 232 -10.63 -9.62 -20.24
CA LYS A 232 -10.38 -8.88 -21.47
C LYS A 232 -10.63 -7.39 -21.22
N PHE A 233 -9.56 -6.60 -21.29
CA PHE A 233 -9.66 -5.13 -21.28
C PHE A 233 -10.10 -4.62 -22.65
N TYR A 234 -10.98 -3.62 -22.65
CA TYR A 234 -11.39 -2.92 -23.86
C TYR A 234 -10.23 -2.07 -24.39
N SER A 235 -10.09 -2.06 -25.72
CA SER A 235 -9.30 -1.05 -26.42
C SER A 235 -9.92 0.33 -26.21
N THR A 236 -9.14 1.39 -26.35
CA THR A 236 -9.61 2.75 -26.07
C THR A 236 -10.76 3.22 -26.96
N PRO A 237 -10.84 2.84 -28.26
CA PRO A 237 -12.06 3.01 -29.03
C PRO A 237 -13.28 2.33 -28.37
N GLU A 238 -13.17 1.06 -27.95
CA GLU A 238 -14.25 0.36 -27.23
C GLU A 238 -14.61 1.05 -25.89
N VAL A 239 -13.62 1.58 -25.15
CA VAL A 239 -13.86 2.38 -23.92
C VAL A 239 -14.59 3.68 -24.24
N ILE A 240 -14.21 4.40 -25.29
CA ILE A 240 -14.87 5.65 -25.70
C ILE A 240 -16.31 5.38 -26.17
N ALA A 241 -16.53 4.34 -26.98
CA ALA A 241 -17.87 3.91 -27.40
C ALA A 241 -18.75 3.57 -26.18
N PHE A 242 -18.23 2.77 -25.25
CA PHE A 242 -18.89 2.42 -24.00
C PHE A 242 -19.23 3.67 -23.16
N CYS A 243 -18.27 4.57 -22.98
CA CYS A 243 -18.46 5.79 -22.19
C CYS A 243 -19.49 6.72 -22.83
N ARG A 244 -19.44 6.94 -24.15
CA ARG A 244 -20.42 7.79 -24.86
C ARG A 244 -21.82 7.18 -24.83
N LYS A 245 -21.96 5.86 -24.98
CA LYS A 245 -23.23 5.13 -24.85
C LYS A 245 -23.89 5.32 -23.48
N TRP A 246 -23.11 5.28 -22.41
CA TRP A 246 -23.60 5.42 -21.03
C TRP A 246 -23.51 6.85 -20.46
N ARG A 247 -23.00 7.80 -21.26
CA ARG A 247 -22.70 9.20 -20.89
C ARG A 247 -21.73 9.32 -19.68
N LEU A 248 -20.77 8.41 -19.58
CA LEU A 248 -19.69 8.42 -18.57
C LEU A 248 -18.48 9.23 -19.08
N PRO A 249 -17.68 9.89 -18.21
CA PRO A 249 -16.55 10.68 -18.66
C PRO A 249 -15.37 9.87 -19.16
N THR A 250 -14.96 10.17 -20.39
CA THR A 250 -13.69 9.74 -20.99
C THR A 250 -12.52 10.59 -20.50
N ASN A 251 -11.34 9.98 -20.41
CA ASN A 251 -10.05 10.67 -20.32
C ASN A 251 -9.71 11.37 -21.66
N HIS A 252 -8.76 12.29 -21.67
CA HIS A 252 -8.12 12.81 -22.89
C HIS A 252 -7.17 11.72 -23.43
N VAL A 253 -7.20 11.48 -24.75
CA VAL A 253 -6.43 10.43 -25.43
C VAL A 253 -5.70 11.00 -26.64
N TRP A 254 -4.42 10.67 -26.77
CA TRP A 254 -3.61 10.94 -27.96
C TRP A 254 -3.07 9.64 -28.57
N LEU A 255 -3.10 9.54 -29.89
CA LEU A 255 -2.55 8.41 -30.65
C LEU A 255 -1.39 8.86 -31.55
N PHE A 256 -0.27 8.17 -31.44
CA PHE A 256 0.98 8.41 -32.17
C PHE A 256 1.33 7.16 -32.98
N SER A 257 0.78 7.07 -34.20
CA SER A 257 0.93 5.90 -35.09
C SER A 257 1.97 6.07 -36.19
N THR A 258 2.84 7.08 -36.12
CA THR A 258 3.97 7.26 -37.05
C THR A 258 5.27 7.52 -36.31
N ARG A 259 6.42 7.14 -36.91
CA ARG A 259 7.75 7.45 -36.35
C ARG A 259 7.92 8.93 -36.01
N LYS A 260 7.40 9.84 -36.85
CA LYS A 260 7.45 11.28 -36.61
C LYS A 260 6.67 11.65 -35.36
N SER A 261 5.38 11.29 -35.31
CA SER A 261 4.48 11.67 -34.21
C SER A 261 4.95 11.12 -32.86
N VAL A 262 5.42 9.88 -32.78
CA VAL A 262 5.91 9.29 -31.52
C VAL A 262 7.24 9.91 -31.06
N THR A 263 8.12 10.27 -32.00
CA THR A 263 9.37 10.98 -31.65
C THR A 263 9.08 12.41 -31.18
N SER A 264 8.12 13.09 -31.82
CA SER A 264 7.66 14.42 -31.41
C SER A 264 6.94 14.42 -30.06
N PHE A 265 6.13 13.40 -29.76
CA PHE A 265 5.57 13.19 -28.42
C PHE A 265 6.67 13.15 -27.35
N PHE A 266 7.68 12.30 -27.56
CA PHE A 266 8.77 12.15 -26.59
C PHE A 266 9.62 13.41 -26.45
N ALA A 267 9.83 14.17 -27.52
CA ALA A 267 10.52 15.47 -27.45
C ALA A 267 9.68 16.54 -26.73
N ALA A 268 8.36 16.55 -26.92
CA ALA A 268 7.45 17.44 -26.19
C ALA A 268 7.38 17.08 -24.70
N TYR A 269 7.39 15.78 -24.37
CA TYR A 269 7.47 15.30 -22.99
C TYR A 269 8.78 15.75 -22.32
N ASP A 270 9.94 15.52 -22.95
CA ASP A 270 11.25 15.96 -22.42
C ASP A 270 11.32 17.48 -22.17
N ALA A 271 10.60 18.27 -22.98
CA ALA A 271 10.55 19.73 -22.86
C ALA A 271 9.56 20.25 -21.79
N LEU A 272 8.62 19.42 -21.32
CA LEU A 272 7.48 19.85 -20.49
C LEU A 272 7.29 19.03 -19.21
N CYS A 273 8.03 17.94 -18.99
CA CYS A 273 7.77 17.00 -17.89
C CYS A 273 7.97 17.57 -16.46
N GLU A 274 8.78 18.63 -16.31
CA GLU A 274 9.02 19.30 -15.01
C GLU A 274 8.29 20.65 -14.84
N GLU A 275 8.03 21.37 -15.94
CA GLU A 275 7.51 22.75 -15.93
C GLU A 275 6.17 22.94 -16.67
N GLY A 276 5.68 21.92 -17.38
CA GLY A 276 4.47 21.98 -18.19
C GLY A 276 3.19 22.02 -17.35
N THR A 277 2.23 22.85 -17.77
CA THR A 277 0.88 22.90 -17.19
C THR A 277 -0.08 22.07 -18.04
N ALA A 278 -1.28 21.80 -17.52
CA ALA A 278 -2.33 21.09 -18.27
C ALA A 278 -2.61 21.78 -19.62
N THR A 279 -2.68 23.11 -19.65
CA THR A 279 -2.83 23.87 -20.90
C THR A 279 -1.66 23.64 -21.87
N THR A 280 -0.40 23.79 -21.43
CA THR A 280 0.75 23.71 -22.34
C THR A 280 1.03 22.29 -22.82
N VAL A 281 0.88 21.29 -21.94
CA VAL A 281 1.05 19.87 -22.28
C VAL A 281 -0.04 19.41 -23.25
N CYS A 282 -1.32 19.65 -22.96
CA CYS A 282 -2.40 19.24 -23.86
C CYS A 282 -2.24 19.89 -25.25
N SER A 283 -1.97 21.20 -25.32
CA SER A 283 -1.76 21.89 -26.60
C SER A 283 -0.58 21.33 -27.39
N ALA A 284 0.54 20.99 -26.74
CA ALA A 284 1.70 20.40 -27.42
C ALA A 284 1.44 18.98 -27.92
N LEU A 285 0.66 18.18 -27.16
CA LEU A 285 0.28 16.84 -27.57
C LEU A 285 -0.78 16.83 -28.68
N ASP A 286 -1.72 17.78 -28.66
CA ASP A 286 -2.72 17.99 -29.71
C ASP A 286 -2.07 18.33 -31.06
N GLU A 287 -0.97 19.11 -31.07
CA GLU A 287 -0.24 19.46 -32.30
C GLU A 287 0.53 18.27 -32.91
N VAL A 288 1.09 17.39 -32.08
CA VAL A 288 2.00 16.31 -32.54
C VAL A 288 1.34 14.93 -32.66
N ALA A 289 0.11 14.76 -32.16
CA ALA A 289 -0.67 13.53 -32.30
C ALA A 289 -1.23 13.33 -33.71
N VAL A 290 -1.45 12.06 -34.08
CA VAL A 290 -2.18 11.71 -35.32
C VAL A 290 -3.69 11.79 -35.08
N ILE A 291 -4.13 11.46 -33.87
CA ILE A 291 -5.51 11.64 -33.40
C ILE A 291 -5.44 12.16 -31.97
N SER A 292 -6.15 13.25 -31.70
CA SER A 292 -6.48 13.71 -30.34
C SER A 292 -7.98 13.52 -30.10
N VAL A 293 -8.33 13.02 -28.92
CA VAL A 293 -9.71 12.91 -28.44
C VAL A 293 -9.79 13.60 -27.08
N PRO A 294 -10.46 14.76 -26.96
CA PRO A 294 -10.57 15.46 -25.70
C PRO A 294 -11.38 14.66 -24.68
N GLY A 295 -11.04 14.83 -23.40
CA GLY A 295 -11.80 14.28 -22.29
C GLY A 295 -13.23 14.83 -22.26
N SER A 296 -14.18 14.04 -21.76
CA SER A 296 -15.60 14.45 -21.71
C SER A 296 -15.87 15.61 -20.74
N LYS A 297 -14.98 15.79 -19.75
CA LYS A 297 -14.86 17.01 -18.95
C LYS A 297 -13.42 17.51 -19.09
N ASP A 298 -13.29 18.82 -19.25
CA ASP A 298 -12.02 19.54 -19.40
C ASP A 298 -11.20 19.48 -18.10
N HIS A 299 -9.98 18.93 -18.16
CA HIS A 299 -9.10 18.77 -17.00
C HIS A 299 -8.86 20.09 -16.26
N ILE A 300 -8.66 21.20 -16.99
CA ILE A 300 -8.35 22.50 -16.40
C ILE A 300 -9.53 23.00 -15.58
N LYS A 301 -10.76 22.78 -16.06
CA LYS A 301 -11.99 23.20 -15.36
C LYS A 301 -12.33 22.38 -14.12
N VAL A 302 -11.92 21.11 -14.08
CA VAL A 302 -12.29 20.16 -13.00
C VAL A 302 -11.17 19.88 -11.99
N GLN A 303 -9.92 19.97 -12.42
CA GLN A 303 -8.71 19.62 -11.66
C GLN A 303 -7.64 20.72 -11.66
N GLY A 304 -7.78 21.74 -12.52
CA GLY A 304 -6.83 22.84 -12.64
C GLY A 304 -5.65 22.56 -13.56
N GLU A 305 -4.66 23.46 -13.52
CA GLU A 305 -3.47 23.47 -14.38
C GLU A 305 -2.40 22.45 -14.00
N ILE A 306 -2.49 21.80 -12.84
CA ILE A 306 -1.47 20.84 -12.37
C ILE A 306 -1.81 19.45 -12.92
N LEU A 307 -0.90 18.88 -13.72
CA LEU A 307 -0.95 17.46 -14.11
C LEU A 307 -0.14 16.60 -13.15
N GLU A 308 -0.59 15.39 -12.87
CA GLU A 308 0.22 14.39 -12.15
C GLU A 308 1.21 13.67 -13.09
N GLY A 309 0.94 13.70 -14.40
CA GLY A 309 1.77 13.08 -15.44
C GLY A 309 0.93 12.52 -16.59
N LEU A 310 1.52 11.59 -17.33
CA LEU A 310 0.92 10.92 -18.48
C LEU A 310 1.04 9.39 -18.32
N VAL A 311 0.11 8.64 -18.91
CA VAL A 311 0.19 7.17 -19.01
C VAL A 311 0.33 6.81 -20.49
N ALA A 312 1.49 6.29 -20.87
CA ALA A 312 1.77 5.82 -22.23
C ALA A 312 1.70 4.28 -22.31
N ARG A 313 1.09 3.75 -23.39
CA ARG A 313 1.04 2.31 -23.65
C ARG A 313 1.09 1.98 -25.14
N ILE A 314 1.53 0.75 -25.43
CA ILE A 314 1.48 0.16 -26.76
C ILE A 314 0.10 -0.47 -26.98
N VAL A 315 -0.57 -0.06 -28.07
CA VAL A 315 -1.85 -0.60 -28.54
C VAL A 315 -1.70 -1.15 -29.97
N SER A 316 -2.74 -1.82 -30.48
CA SER A 316 -2.75 -2.33 -31.86
C SER A 316 -2.45 -1.21 -32.86
N HIS A 317 -1.74 -1.53 -33.94
CA HIS A 317 -1.58 -0.62 -35.07
C HIS A 317 -2.94 -0.04 -35.53
N ASP A 318 -3.95 -0.91 -35.65
CA ASP A 318 -5.28 -0.55 -36.16
C ASP A 318 -6.10 0.32 -35.20
N SER A 319 -5.63 0.60 -33.98
CA SER A 319 -6.32 1.44 -33.00
C SER A 319 -6.65 2.84 -33.54
N SER A 320 -5.79 3.43 -34.38
CA SER A 320 -6.08 4.72 -35.03
C SER A 320 -7.24 4.65 -36.04
N LYS A 321 -7.35 3.54 -36.79
CA LYS A 321 -8.48 3.33 -37.71
C LYS A 321 -9.78 3.12 -36.94
N HIS A 322 -9.75 2.21 -35.97
CA HIS A 322 -10.90 1.89 -35.12
C HIS A 322 -11.38 3.12 -34.31
N MET A 323 -10.46 3.99 -33.86
CA MET A 323 -10.80 5.25 -33.22
C MET A 323 -11.66 6.15 -34.12
N ASN A 324 -11.26 6.36 -35.38
CA ASN A 324 -12.03 7.18 -36.32
C ASN A 324 -13.42 6.59 -36.61
N GLU A 325 -13.54 5.27 -36.67
CA GLU A 325 -14.83 4.58 -36.85
C GLU A 325 -15.75 4.80 -35.64
N VAL A 326 -15.25 4.60 -34.42
CA VAL A 326 -15.98 4.85 -33.17
C VAL A 326 -16.38 6.31 -33.00
N LEU A 327 -15.47 7.26 -33.28
CA LEU A 327 -15.75 8.69 -33.12
C LEU A 327 -16.89 9.17 -34.04
N ARG A 328 -17.08 8.50 -35.19
CA ARG A 328 -18.17 8.75 -36.13
C ARG A 328 -19.48 8.07 -35.72
N GLU A 329 -19.43 6.85 -35.21
CA GLU A 329 -20.63 6.08 -34.79
C GLU A 329 -21.20 6.58 -33.45
N TYR A 330 -20.32 6.94 -32.51
CA TYR A 330 -20.67 7.43 -31.18
C TYR A 330 -20.20 8.88 -31.03
N PRO A 331 -20.96 9.91 -31.48
CA PRO A 331 -20.60 11.31 -31.25
C PRO A 331 -20.68 11.68 -29.75
N PRO A 332 -20.08 12.80 -29.32
CA PRO A 332 -20.22 13.29 -27.94
C PRO A 332 -21.70 13.48 -27.55
N PRO A 333 -22.14 13.01 -26.37
CA PRO A 333 -23.53 13.12 -25.95
C PRO A 333 -23.91 14.56 -25.54
N PRO A 334 -25.19 14.96 -25.69
CA PRO A 334 -25.68 16.24 -25.18
C PRO A 334 -25.70 16.27 -23.64
N ALA A 335 -25.42 17.44 -23.07
CA ALA A 335 -25.42 17.68 -21.63
C ALA A 335 -26.81 18.12 -21.14
N GLU A 336 -27.72 17.16 -20.96
CA GLU A 336 -29.14 17.41 -20.63
C GLU A 336 -29.41 17.82 -19.17
N GLY A 337 -28.47 17.64 -18.25
CA GLY A 337 -28.66 17.85 -16.80
C GLY A 337 -27.80 18.95 -16.16
N ALA A 338 -27.18 19.83 -16.93
CA ALA A 338 -26.23 20.84 -16.43
C ALA A 338 -26.87 21.96 -15.57
N GLU A 339 -28.19 22.14 -15.64
CA GLU A 339 -28.95 23.20 -14.95
C GLU A 339 -29.79 22.69 -13.77
N LEU A 340 -29.73 21.40 -13.44
CA LEU A 340 -30.50 20.83 -12.33
C LEU A 340 -29.80 21.06 -10.99
N ASP A 341 -30.57 21.42 -9.96
CA ASP A 341 -30.09 21.33 -8.57
C ASP A 341 -29.96 19.85 -8.19
N LEU A 342 -28.71 19.42 -8.04
CA LEU A 342 -28.34 18.04 -7.73
C LEU A 342 -28.23 17.80 -6.21
N GLY A 343 -28.62 18.78 -5.40
CA GLY A 343 -28.35 18.82 -3.97
C GLY A 343 -26.86 19.06 -3.67
N PRO A 344 -26.50 19.14 -2.37
CA PRO A 344 -25.16 19.50 -1.95
C PRO A 344 -24.11 18.58 -2.61
N SER A 345 -23.10 19.22 -3.19
CA SER A 345 -21.92 18.58 -3.75
C SER A 345 -21.19 17.75 -2.70
N LEU A 346 -20.30 16.86 -3.14
CA LEU A 346 -19.40 16.16 -2.22
C LEU A 346 -18.58 17.17 -1.38
N ARG A 347 -18.22 18.34 -1.94
CA ARG A 347 -17.61 19.44 -1.20
C ARG A 347 -18.52 19.93 -0.08
N GLU A 348 -19.79 20.23 -0.35
CA GLU A 348 -20.71 20.79 0.64
C GLU A 348 -21.09 19.77 1.71
N ILE A 349 -21.28 18.50 1.35
CA ILE A 349 -21.47 17.40 2.31
C ILE A 349 -20.21 17.26 3.18
N CYS A 350 -19.01 17.23 2.58
CA CYS A 350 -17.76 17.18 3.34
C CYS A 350 -17.48 18.46 4.13
N ALA A 351 -17.99 19.62 3.73
CA ALA A 351 -17.81 20.90 4.42
C ALA A 351 -18.75 21.05 5.62
N ALA A 352 -20.01 20.63 5.46
CA ALA A 352 -20.97 20.53 6.56
C ALA A 352 -20.56 19.49 7.61
N ASN A 353 -19.92 18.39 7.18
CA ASN A 353 -19.44 17.31 8.05
C ASN A 353 -17.92 17.37 8.34
N ARG A 354 -17.26 18.51 8.06
CA ARG A 354 -15.81 18.65 8.26
C ARG A 354 -15.51 18.82 9.75
N THR A 355 -14.95 17.77 10.35
CA THR A 355 -14.32 17.81 11.68
C THR A 355 -12.97 18.56 11.66
N ASP A 356 -12.93 19.72 10.99
CA ASP A 356 -11.75 20.58 10.84
C ASP A 356 -11.28 21.16 12.18
N GLU A 357 -12.14 21.19 13.21
CA GLU A 357 -11.81 21.73 14.54
C GLU A 357 -10.63 21.01 15.21
N LYS A 358 -10.50 19.68 15.03
CA LYS A 358 -9.37 18.90 15.54
C LYS A 358 -8.07 19.22 14.79
N GLN A 359 -8.14 19.48 13.49
CA GLN A 359 -6.95 19.80 12.69
C GLN A 359 -6.50 21.25 12.91
N LEU A 360 -7.44 22.20 12.92
CA LEU A 360 -7.19 23.62 13.17
C LEU A 360 -6.61 23.86 14.56
N ARG A 361 -7.19 23.26 15.63
CA ARG A 361 -6.65 23.44 17.00
C ARG A 361 -5.25 22.87 17.14
N THR A 362 -5.01 21.67 16.62
CA THR A 362 -3.69 21.02 16.70
C THR A 362 -2.66 21.76 15.86
N PHE A 363 -3.03 22.34 14.71
CA PHE A 363 -2.14 23.20 13.92
C PHE A 363 -1.76 24.48 14.70
N LEU A 364 -2.74 25.23 15.21
CA LEU A 364 -2.51 26.50 15.91
C LEU A 364 -1.68 26.30 17.18
N ILE A 365 -1.97 25.24 17.94
CA ILE A 365 -1.20 24.87 19.13
C ILE A 365 0.22 24.46 18.73
N ARG A 366 0.39 23.41 17.90
CA ARG A 366 1.70 22.85 17.57
C ARG A 366 2.64 23.87 16.94
N ASN A 367 2.15 24.63 15.97
CA ASN A 367 2.99 25.53 15.17
C ASN A 367 3.25 26.88 15.87
N GLY A 368 2.40 27.28 16.83
CA GLY A 368 2.60 28.48 17.63
C GLY A 368 3.38 28.27 18.94
N LEU A 369 3.67 27.03 19.36
CA LEU A 369 4.47 26.72 20.57
C LEU A 369 5.81 27.46 20.65
N SER A 370 6.52 27.58 19.52
CA SER A 370 7.82 28.27 19.46
C SER A 370 7.68 29.76 19.73
N ILE A 371 6.65 30.40 19.17
CA ILE A 371 6.29 31.81 19.36
C ILE A 371 5.83 32.04 20.80
N LEU A 372 4.96 31.17 21.31
CA LEU A 372 4.50 31.21 22.70
C LEU A 372 5.67 31.13 23.70
N SER A 373 6.67 30.29 23.43
CA SER A 373 7.85 30.12 24.28
C SER A 373 8.82 31.31 24.20
N LYS A 374 9.15 31.77 22.99
CA LYS A 374 10.15 32.83 22.75
C LYS A 374 9.59 34.22 23.02
N ASP A 375 8.48 34.54 22.37
CA ASP A 375 7.97 35.92 22.22
C ASP A 375 6.74 36.19 23.11
N GLY A 376 6.12 35.12 23.64
CA GLY A 376 5.12 35.20 24.70
C GLY A 376 3.67 35.22 24.24
N PRO A 377 2.71 35.25 25.19
CA PRO A 377 1.27 35.12 24.89
C PRO A 377 0.75 36.17 23.90
N SER A 378 1.21 37.42 23.98
CA SER A 378 0.78 38.49 23.06
C SER A 378 1.22 38.22 21.61
N ALA A 379 2.43 37.68 21.40
CA ALA A 379 2.92 37.31 20.08
C ALA A 379 2.24 36.03 19.55
N TYR A 380 1.99 35.06 20.42
CA TYR A 380 1.20 33.87 20.09
C TYR A 380 -0.25 34.23 19.68
N LYS A 381 -0.85 35.22 20.35
CA LYS A 381 -2.16 35.79 20.00
C LYS A 381 -2.17 36.48 18.64
N ALA A 382 -1.18 37.33 18.37
CA ALA A 382 -1.00 37.92 17.05
C ALA A 382 -0.81 36.84 15.95
N TYR A 383 -0.09 35.76 16.26
CA TYR A 383 0.09 34.62 15.36
C TYR A 383 -1.22 33.90 15.05
N TYR A 384 -1.96 33.40 16.06
CA TYR A 384 -3.14 32.59 15.79
C TYR A 384 -4.28 33.40 15.16
N LEU A 385 -4.43 34.68 15.53
CA LEU A 385 -5.38 35.59 14.88
C LEU A 385 -5.03 35.83 13.41
N ARG A 386 -3.74 35.98 13.08
CA ARG A 386 -3.28 36.09 11.69
C ARG A 386 -3.56 34.81 10.89
N GLN A 387 -3.35 33.63 11.48
CA GLN A 387 -3.66 32.35 10.81
C GLN A 387 -5.16 32.20 10.53
N MET A 388 -6.01 32.41 11.54
CA MET A 388 -7.47 32.34 11.36
C MET A 388 -8.01 33.37 10.35
N LYS A 389 -7.37 34.55 10.25
CA LYS A 389 -7.68 35.53 9.20
C LYS A 389 -7.28 35.05 7.79
N ILE A 390 -6.13 34.39 7.64
CA ILE A 390 -5.69 33.79 6.36
C ILE A 390 -6.64 32.66 5.93
N TRP A 391 -7.19 31.91 6.87
CA TRP A 391 -8.12 30.80 6.60
C TRP A 391 -9.60 31.22 6.48
N GLY A 392 -9.92 32.51 6.58
CA GLY A 392 -11.31 32.99 6.48
C GLY A 392 -12.24 32.51 7.62
N THR A 393 -11.69 32.15 8.79
CA THR A 393 -12.47 31.64 9.93
C THR A 393 -13.52 32.67 10.38
N SER A 394 -14.75 32.24 10.68
CA SER A 394 -15.87 33.14 11.04
C SER A 394 -15.65 33.91 12.36
N ALA A 395 -16.25 35.09 12.50
CA ALA A 395 -16.09 35.95 13.69
C ALA A 395 -16.69 35.36 14.99
N GLY A 396 -17.63 34.42 14.89
CA GLY A 396 -18.04 33.59 16.03
C GLY A 396 -16.91 32.64 16.43
N LYS A 397 -16.46 31.82 15.47
CA LYS A 397 -15.47 30.77 15.72
C LYS A 397 -14.09 31.29 16.11
N GLN A 398 -13.70 32.46 15.60
CA GLN A 398 -12.48 33.15 16.05
C GLN A 398 -12.53 33.47 17.54
N ARG A 399 -13.69 33.84 18.12
CA ARG A 399 -13.82 34.13 19.55
C ARG A 399 -13.71 32.86 20.40
N GLU A 400 -14.39 31.79 19.99
CA GLU A 400 -14.32 30.46 20.62
C GLU A 400 -12.89 29.91 20.65
N LEU A 401 -12.22 29.84 19.49
CA LEU A 401 -10.84 29.35 19.39
C LEU A 401 -9.86 30.25 20.13
N SER A 402 -10.02 31.58 20.08
CA SER A 402 -9.16 32.50 20.83
C SER A 402 -9.21 32.26 22.33
N LYS A 403 -10.40 32.01 22.90
CA LYS A 403 -10.59 31.70 24.32
C LYS A 403 -9.80 30.45 24.74
N MET A 404 -9.97 29.36 24.00
CA MET A 404 -9.23 28.10 24.23
C MET A 404 -7.71 28.30 24.08
N LEU A 405 -7.25 29.04 23.07
CA LEU A 405 -5.82 29.26 22.81
C LEU A 405 -5.17 30.20 23.84
N ASP A 406 -5.89 31.21 24.35
CA ASP A 406 -5.45 32.06 25.46
C ASP A 406 -5.30 31.25 26.76
N GLU A 407 -6.26 30.38 27.07
CA GLU A 407 -6.18 29.48 28.24
C GLU A 407 -5.05 28.46 28.12
N TRP A 408 -4.83 27.89 26.94
CA TRP A 408 -3.68 27.04 26.63
C TRP A 408 -2.35 27.77 26.84
N ALA A 409 -2.25 29.01 26.35
CA ALA A 409 -1.07 29.84 26.51
C ALA A 409 -0.75 30.12 27.99
N ALA A 410 -1.78 30.36 28.81
CA ALA A 410 -1.65 30.53 30.25
C ALA A 410 -1.25 29.22 30.96
N TYR A 411 -1.86 28.08 30.60
CA TYR A 411 -1.54 26.75 31.13
C TYR A 411 -0.05 26.40 30.93
N ILE A 412 0.42 26.47 29.68
CA ILE A 412 1.81 26.17 29.33
C ILE A 412 2.79 27.16 29.97
N ARG A 413 2.48 28.47 29.99
CA ARG A 413 3.34 29.46 30.65
C ARG A 413 3.43 29.24 32.16
N ARG A 414 2.35 28.79 32.82
CA ARG A 414 2.38 28.45 34.26
C ARG A 414 3.23 27.22 34.54
N LYS A 415 3.17 26.19 33.69
CA LYS A 415 3.85 24.90 33.93
C LYS A 415 5.32 24.87 33.45
N TYR A 416 5.66 25.60 32.39
CA TYR A 416 7.01 25.56 31.76
C TYR A 416 7.76 26.90 31.72
N GLY A 417 7.12 28.02 32.12
CA GLY A 417 7.78 29.33 32.18
C GLY A 417 8.25 29.83 30.80
N LYS A 418 9.56 30.05 30.62
CA LYS A 418 10.20 30.39 29.32
C LYS A 418 10.81 29.18 28.61
N LYS A 419 10.75 27.97 29.19
CA LYS A 419 11.35 26.77 28.59
C LYS A 419 10.48 26.29 27.42
N GLN A 420 11.13 25.94 26.31
CA GLN A 420 10.44 25.48 25.11
C GLN A 420 9.97 24.03 25.28
N LEU A 421 8.66 23.81 25.13
CA LEU A 421 8.13 22.47 24.94
C LEU A 421 8.63 21.89 23.61
N SER A 422 9.08 20.64 23.64
CA SER A 422 9.40 19.91 22.41
C SER A 422 8.13 19.61 21.62
N SER A 423 8.23 19.67 20.29
CA SER A 423 7.18 19.23 19.38
C SER A 423 6.91 17.71 19.46
N SER A 424 7.77 16.94 20.13
CA SER A 424 7.52 15.51 20.44
C SER A 424 6.73 15.27 21.74
N THR A 425 6.66 16.23 22.66
CA THR A 425 5.98 16.07 23.98
C THR A 425 4.84 17.05 24.22
N TYR A 426 4.45 17.89 23.25
CA TYR A 426 3.28 18.75 23.43
C TYR A 426 1.96 17.99 23.52
N LEU A 427 1.88 16.76 22.98
CA LEU A 427 0.65 15.95 23.03
C LEU A 427 0.28 15.54 24.45
N SER A 428 1.25 15.10 25.26
CA SER A 428 1.04 14.74 26.67
C SER A 428 0.62 15.92 27.57
N GLU A 429 0.70 17.15 27.06
CA GLU A 429 0.23 18.36 27.73
C GLU A 429 -1.08 18.89 27.12
N VAL A 430 -1.26 18.76 25.80
CA VAL A 430 -2.46 19.25 25.11
C VAL A 430 -3.67 18.37 25.34
N GLU A 431 -3.52 17.05 25.39
CA GLU A 431 -4.65 16.14 25.53
C GLU A 431 -5.33 16.28 26.91
N PRO A 432 -4.60 16.24 28.05
CA PRO A 432 -5.20 16.53 29.35
C PRO A 432 -5.78 17.95 29.46
N PHE A 433 -5.17 18.94 28.80
CA PHE A 433 -5.71 20.30 28.77
C PHE A 433 -7.04 20.37 28.01
N LEU A 434 -7.14 19.74 26.84
CA LEU A 434 -8.35 19.78 26.02
C LEU A 434 -9.50 19.00 26.66
N GLU A 435 -9.23 17.86 27.32
CA GLU A 435 -10.21 17.13 28.14
C GLU A 435 -10.73 17.98 29.30
N GLN A 436 -9.82 18.65 30.05
CA GLN A 436 -10.18 19.57 31.13
C GLN A 436 -10.85 20.85 30.65
N PHE A 437 -10.72 21.22 29.37
CA PHE A 437 -11.40 22.36 28.77
C PHE A 437 -12.80 21.97 28.29
N ALA A 438 -12.93 20.83 27.62
CA ALA A 438 -14.18 20.27 27.09
C ALA A 438 -15.20 19.97 28.19
N SER A 439 -14.76 19.32 29.27
CA SER A 439 -15.59 18.91 30.41
C SER A 439 -16.25 20.05 31.21
N ARG A 440 -15.94 21.32 30.92
CA ARG A 440 -16.46 22.48 31.68
C ARG A 440 -17.86 22.93 31.26
N ASN A 441 -18.25 22.73 30.00
CA ASN A 441 -19.57 23.11 29.48
C ASN A 441 -19.82 22.52 28.08
N PRO A 442 -21.09 22.42 27.63
CA PRO A 442 -21.43 21.84 26.32
C PRO A 442 -20.84 22.58 25.11
N GLU A 443 -20.65 23.90 25.18
CA GLU A 443 -20.07 24.69 24.08
C GLU A 443 -18.58 24.34 23.86
N ASN A 444 -17.82 24.20 24.95
CA ASN A 444 -16.46 23.70 24.93
C ASN A 444 -16.41 22.24 24.47
N GLN A 445 -17.34 21.39 24.92
CA GLN A 445 -17.43 20.00 24.46
C GLN A 445 -17.69 19.91 22.95
N ALA A 446 -18.54 20.78 22.40
CA ALA A 446 -18.76 20.88 20.96
C ALA A 446 -17.50 21.35 20.21
N LEU A 447 -16.80 22.37 20.72
CA LEU A 447 -15.55 22.93 20.17
C LEU A 447 -14.35 21.94 20.19
N ILE A 448 -14.38 20.96 21.10
CA ILE A 448 -13.36 19.91 21.21
C ILE A 448 -13.81 18.62 20.50
N GLY A 449 -15.11 18.39 20.35
CA GLY A 449 -15.70 17.18 19.79
C GLY A 449 -15.46 15.94 20.66
N SER A 450 -16.03 14.82 20.24
CA SER A 450 -15.71 13.50 20.81
C SER A 450 -14.24 13.16 20.58
N ALA A 451 -13.48 13.00 21.67
CA ALA A 451 -12.14 12.47 21.63
C ALA A 451 -12.18 10.96 21.31
N GLY A 452 -12.31 10.61 20.02
CA GLY A 452 -12.15 9.22 19.56
C GLY A 452 -13.32 8.58 18.80
N SER A 453 -14.14 9.32 18.05
CA SER A 453 -15.05 8.70 17.08
C SER A 453 -14.56 8.87 15.63
N LEU A 454 -14.28 7.73 14.98
CA LEU A 454 -14.29 7.60 13.52
C LEU A 454 -15.68 8.06 13.02
N VAL A 455 -15.76 8.81 11.92
CA VAL A 455 -17.06 9.00 11.24
C VAL A 455 -17.49 7.61 10.75
N ARG A 456 -18.60 7.08 11.27
CA ARG A 456 -19.07 5.75 10.91
C ARG A 456 -19.65 5.81 9.51
N ALA A 457 -19.53 4.71 8.75
CA ALA A 457 -20.23 4.60 7.47
C ALA A 457 -21.76 4.75 7.65
N GLU A 458 -22.25 4.35 8.82
CA GLU A 458 -23.62 4.55 9.29
C GLU A 458 -24.03 6.02 9.36
N ASP A 459 -23.16 6.93 9.82
CA ASP A 459 -23.47 8.37 9.91
C ASP A 459 -23.67 8.97 8.51
N VAL A 460 -22.83 8.56 7.54
CA VAL A 460 -22.97 8.99 6.14
C VAL A 460 -24.22 8.38 5.49
N LEU A 461 -24.56 7.12 5.82
CA LEU A 461 -25.78 6.47 5.32
C LEU A 461 -27.05 7.07 5.94
N ALA A 462 -27.03 7.46 7.22
CA ALA A 462 -28.13 8.15 7.90
C ALA A 462 -28.39 9.54 7.30
N ILE A 463 -27.34 10.27 6.92
CA ILE A 463 -27.45 11.54 6.18
C ILE A 463 -28.07 11.32 4.77
N ILE A 464 -27.83 10.15 4.16
CA ILE A 464 -28.38 9.79 2.83
C ILE A 464 -29.85 9.30 2.93
N GLY A 465 -30.26 8.71 4.05
CA GLY A 465 -31.62 8.19 4.27
C GLY A 465 -32.67 9.22 4.71
N GLY A 466 -32.30 10.50 4.84
CA GLY A 466 -33.14 11.52 5.45
C GLY A 466 -34.23 12.14 4.56
N ARG A 467 -35.26 11.35 4.21
CA ARG A 467 -36.69 11.71 3.93
C ARG A 467 -37.32 10.81 2.87
N GLU A 468 -38.13 9.86 3.33
CA GLU A 468 -39.49 9.61 2.81
C GLU A 468 -40.32 8.99 3.95
N GLU A 469 -41.65 8.95 3.81
CA GLU A 469 -42.58 9.15 4.93
C GLU A 469 -42.98 7.90 5.75
N GLU A 470 -43.77 8.15 6.80
CA GLU A 470 -44.26 7.25 7.86
C GLU A 470 -44.90 5.94 7.37
N GLY A 471 -44.81 4.88 8.18
CA GLY A 471 -45.31 3.54 7.85
C GLY A 471 -45.46 2.57 9.03
N ASP A 472 -46.06 3.05 10.12
CA ASP A 472 -46.61 2.32 11.28
C ASP A 472 -45.71 1.48 12.23
N LEU A 473 -46.17 1.47 13.49
CA LEU A 473 -45.56 0.85 14.67
C LEU A 473 -46.17 -0.54 14.96
N GLU A 474 -45.35 -1.51 15.35
CA GLU A 474 -45.77 -2.50 16.37
C GLU A 474 -44.63 -2.76 17.38
N THR A 475 -45.03 -3.21 18.58
CA THR A 475 -44.31 -2.93 19.83
C THR A 475 -43.39 -4.08 20.27
N GLU A 476 -42.12 -3.79 20.55
CA GLU A 476 -41.24 -4.75 21.23
C GLU A 476 -41.74 -5.06 22.65
N ARG A 477 -41.82 -6.36 22.98
CA ARG A 477 -42.00 -6.82 24.37
C ARG A 477 -40.65 -7.18 24.97
N GLU A 478 -40.36 -6.61 26.12
CA GLU A 478 -39.19 -6.96 26.93
C GLU A 478 -39.19 -8.45 27.32
N ALA A 479 -38.02 -9.08 27.25
CA ALA A 479 -37.73 -10.35 27.92
C ALA A 479 -36.31 -10.28 28.52
N GLY A 480 -36.18 -10.74 29.77
CA GLY A 480 -35.00 -10.50 30.62
C GLY A 480 -33.73 -11.30 30.28
N PRO A 481 -32.65 -11.10 31.04
CA PRO A 481 -31.30 -11.54 30.68
C PRO A 481 -31.06 -13.04 30.97
N PRO A 482 -30.47 -13.81 30.02
CA PRO A 482 -29.90 -15.12 30.32
C PRO A 482 -28.49 -15.00 30.90
N SER A 483 -28.15 -15.90 31.82
CA SER A 483 -26.88 -15.96 32.57
C SER A 483 -25.74 -16.63 31.75
N PRO A 484 -24.49 -16.71 32.25
CA PRO A 484 -23.31 -16.79 31.38
C PRO A 484 -23.13 -18.16 30.71
N ILE A 485 -22.86 -18.12 29.40
CA ILE A 485 -22.40 -19.29 28.63
C ILE A 485 -20.93 -19.55 28.97
N SER A 486 -20.59 -20.81 29.26
CA SER A 486 -19.23 -21.21 29.67
C SER A 486 -18.21 -21.04 28.54
N LEU A 487 -16.99 -20.60 28.85
CA LEU A 487 -15.86 -20.74 27.94
C LEU A 487 -15.59 -22.23 27.69
N VAL A 488 -15.82 -22.68 26.46
CA VAL A 488 -15.20 -23.90 25.94
C VAL A 488 -13.91 -23.46 25.25
N LYS A 489 -12.77 -23.98 25.71
CA LYS A 489 -11.48 -23.79 25.05
C LYS A 489 -11.43 -24.66 23.80
N ASP A 490 -11.32 -24.06 22.63
CA ASP A 490 -11.15 -24.80 21.37
C ASP A 490 -9.75 -25.42 21.33
N THR A 491 -9.70 -26.75 21.47
CA THR A 491 -8.49 -27.57 21.39
C THR A 491 -8.12 -27.83 19.93
N VAL A 492 -6.85 -27.68 19.54
CA VAL A 492 -6.39 -28.01 18.18
C VAL A 492 -6.63 -29.50 17.90
N GLN A 493 -7.44 -29.81 16.89
CA GLN A 493 -7.72 -31.20 16.54
C GLN A 493 -6.47 -31.87 15.95
N LYS A 494 -6.04 -32.99 16.55
CA LYS A 494 -4.78 -33.70 16.22
C LYS A 494 -4.73 -34.36 14.82
N ASN A 495 -5.69 -34.06 13.94
CA ASN A 495 -5.74 -34.54 12.55
C ASN A 495 -5.22 -33.50 11.53
N GLU A 496 -4.86 -32.30 11.99
CA GLU A 496 -4.52 -31.15 11.15
C GLU A 496 -3.03 -30.79 11.15
N GLY A 497 -2.57 -30.13 10.08
CA GLY A 497 -1.20 -29.61 9.98
C GLY A 497 -0.98 -28.39 10.88
N LEU A 498 0.29 -28.03 11.12
CA LEU A 498 0.65 -26.83 11.90
C LEU A 498 1.70 -25.99 11.17
N ILE A 499 1.51 -24.67 11.10
CA ILE A 499 2.48 -23.74 10.52
C ILE A 499 2.99 -22.77 11.59
N VAL A 500 4.25 -22.89 11.98
CA VAL A 500 4.91 -21.97 12.92
C VAL A 500 5.63 -20.89 12.12
N PHE A 501 5.30 -19.61 12.37
CA PHE A 501 5.87 -18.48 11.61
C PHE A 501 6.23 -17.29 12.50
N PHE A 502 7.05 -16.37 11.98
CA PHE A 502 7.72 -15.36 12.81
C PHE A 502 7.44 -13.91 12.38
N PRO A 503 6.40 -13.26 12.94
CA PRO A 503 6.25 -11.81 12.90
C PRO A 503 7.34 -11.12 13.76
N GLY A 504 8.53 -10.98 13.18
CA GLY A 504 9.69 -10.37 13.84
C GLY A 504 10.69 -9.72 12.88
N ILE A 505 11.71 -9.10 13.49
CA ILE A 505 12.81 -8.38 12.84
C ILE A 505 14.06 -9.30 12.80
N PRO A 506 15.01 -9.16 11.84
CA PRO A 506 16.29 -9.89 11.90
C PRO A 506 16.94 -9.73 13.28
N GLY A 507 17.58 -10.77 13.82
CA GLY A 507 18.08 -10.76 15.20
C GLY A 507 17.10 -11.29 16.25
N CYS A 508 15.82 -11.50 15.92
CA CYS A 508 14.81 -12.08 16.82
C CYS A 508 15.07 -13.52 17.32
N ALA A 509 16.08 -14.21 16.78
CA ALA A 509 16.44 -15.61 17.06
C ALA A 509 15.54 -16.72 16.47
N LYS A 510 14.63 -16.41 15.53
CA LYS A 510 13.78 -17.40 14.82
C LYS A 510 14.52 -18.67 14.34
N SER A 511 15.68 -18.51 13.69
CA SER A 511 16.45 -19.61 13.09
C SER A 511 17.24 -20.41 14.12
N THR A 512 17.48 -19.84 15.30
CA THR A 512 17.99 -20.58 16.47
C THR A 512 16.86 -21.42 17.03
N LEU A 513 15.69 -20.82 17.30
CA LEU A 513 14.52 -21.56 17.77
C LEU A 513 14.14 -22.71 16.84
N CYS A 514 14.12 -22.49 15.52
CA CYS A 514 13.82 -23.55 14.56
C CYS A 514 14.83 -24.72 14.61
N LYS A 515 16.10 -24.46 14.96
CA LYS A 515 17.11 -25.52 15.14
C LYS A 515 16.90 -26.27 16.46
N GLU A 516 16.61 -25.57 17.55
CA GLU A 516 16.28 -26.20 18.83
C GLU A 516 15.04 -27.10 18.69
N LEU A 517 13.97 -26.60 18.06
CA LEU A 517 12.73 -27.36 17.81
C LEU A 517 12.93 -28.59 16.91
N LEU A 518 13.85 -28.54 15.94
CA LEU A 518 14.21 -29.69 15.10
C LEU A 518 15.05 -30.74 15.83
N ASN A 519 15.88 -30.31 16.78
CA ASN A 519 16.85 -31.16 17.47
C ASN A 519 16.36 -31.63 18.86
N ALA A 520 15.15 -31.21 19.28
CA ALA A 520 14.58 -31.54 20.58
C ALA A 520 14.44 -33.07 20.76
N PRO A 521 15.08 -33.67 21.79
CA PRO A 521 15.01 -35.11 22.02
C PRO A 521 13.58 -35.50 22.44
N GLY A 522 12.93 -36.35 21.63
CA GLY A 522 11.52 -36.74 21.80
C GLY A 522 10.54 -35.98 20.89
N GLY A 523 11.02 -35.03 20.08
CA GLY A 523 10.14 -34.18 19.26
C GLY A 523 9.37 -33.16 20.10
N LEU A 524 8.18 -32.79 19.63
CA LEU A 524 7.30 -31.81 20.30
C LEU A 524 6.16 -32.47 21.10
N GLY A 525 6.33 -33.71 21.55
CA GLY A 525 5.24 -34.49 22.19
C GLY A 525 4.17 -34.98 21.19
N ASP A 526 4.49 -34.91 19.91
CA ASP A 526 3.54 -35.01 18.80
C ASP A 526 4.13 -35.87 17.69
N ASP A 527 3.28 -36.69 17.07
CA ASP A 527 3.64 -37.66 16.04
C ASP A 527 3.73 -37.07 14.62
N ARG A 528 3.31 -35.80 14.43
CA ARG A 528 3.49 -35.06 13.19
C ARG A 528 4.98 -34.80 12.91
N PRO A 529 5.51 -35.22 11.75
CA PRO A 529 6.88 -34.91 11.37
C PRO A 529 7.16 -33.39 11.34
N ILE A 530 8.25 -32.98 11.99
CA ILE A 530 8.71 -31.58 11.97
C ILE A 530 9.54 -31.33 10.70
N HIS A 531 9.24 -30.24 10.00
CA HIS A 531 9.94 -29.78 8.81
C HIS A 531 10.26 -28.30 8.91
N SER A 532 11.40 -27.88 8.38
CA SER A 532 11.80 -26.47 8.37
C SER A 532 12.20 -26.01 6.98
N LEU A 533 11.75 -24.81 6.62
CA LEU A 533 12.14 -24.12 5.39
C LEU A 533 12.83 -22.80 5.76
N MET A 534 14.16 -22.77 5.64
CA MET A 534 14.95 -21.57 5.94
C MET A 534 14.92 -20.56 4.78
N GLY A 535 14.36 -19.37 5.05
CA GLY A 535 14.11 -18.34 4.05
C GLY A 535 15.35 -17.82 3.32
N ASP A 536 16.50 -17.81 3.98
CA ASP A 536 17.77 -17.33 3.42
C ASP A 536 18.43 -18.33 2.45
N LEU A 537 18.10 -19.63 2.56
CA LEU A 537 18.53 -20.67 1.62
C LEU A 537 17.58 -20.80 0.42
N VAL A 538 16.37 -20.25 0.53
CA VAL A 538 15.30 -20.38 -0.46
C VAL A 538 15.23 -19.14 -1.36
N LYS A 539 15.84 -19.23 -2.54
CA LYS A 539 15.72 -18.21 -3.58
C LYS A 539 14.26 -18.07 -4.07
N GLY A 540 13.78 -16.83 -4.19
CA GLY A 540 12.52 -16.48 -4.83
C GLY A 540 11.27 -16.63 -3.94
N ARG A 541 10.24 -17.29 -4.48
CA ARG A 541 8.86 -17.35 -3.94
C ARG A 541 8.75 -18.25 -2.70
N TYR A 542 9.34 -17.81 -1.58
CA TYR A 542 9.42 -18.57 -0.33
C TYR A 542 8.07 -19.06 0.20
N TRP A 543 7.10 -18.16 0.41
CA TRP A 543 5.79 -18.52 0.98
C TRP A 543 5.00 -19.48 0.07
N GLN A 544 5.22 -19.41 -1.25
CA GLN A 544 4.69 -20.42 -2.17
C GLN A 544 5.31 -21.80 -1.92
N LYS A 545 6.62 -21.92 -1.66
CA LYS A 545 7.24 -23.21 -1.30
C LYS A 545 6.76 -23.75 0.04
N VAL A 546 6.47 -22.88 1.01
CA VAL A 546 5.82 -23.27 2.27
C VAL A 546 4.45 -23.88 1.98
N ALA A 547 3.63 -23.21 1.16
CA ALA A 547 2.32 -23.73 0.72
C ALA A 547 2.43 -25.03 -0.09
N ASP A 548 3.46 -25.20 -0.91
CA ASP A 548 3.70 -26.41 -1.69
C ASP A 548 4.07 -27.60 -0.77
N GLU A 549 4.95 -27.39 0.23
CA GLU A 549 5.28 -28.44 1.21
C GLU A 549 4.09 -28.77 2.14
N CYS A 550 3.33 -27.77 2.62
CA CYS A 550 2.13 -28.02 3.43
C CYS A 550 1.08 -28.83 2.65
N ARG A 551 0.90 -28.57 1.35
CA ARG A 551 0.02 -29.39 0.49
C ARG A 551 0.56 -30.80 0.24
N ARG A 552 1.88 -30.95 0.14
CA ARG A 552 2.53 -32.25 -0.06
C ARG A 552 2.53 -33.12 1.20
N LYS A 553 2.48 -32.49 2.38
CA LYS A 553 2.56 -33.10 3.72
C LYS A 553 1.55 -32.43 4.66
N PRO A 554 0.24 -32.68 4.47
CA PRO A 554 -0.79 -32.05 5.28
C PRO A 554 -0.67 -32.38 6.77
N TYR A 555 -0.20 -33.60 7.09
CA TYR A 555 0.11 -34.03 8.46
C TYR A 555 1.58 -33.75 8.80
N SER A 556 1.93 -32.48 9.07
CA SER A 556 3.27 -32.09 9.49
C SER A 556 3.30 -30.76 10.26
N ILE A 557 4.37 -30.53 11.02
CA ILE A 557 4.68 -29.24 11.66
C ILE A 557 5.69 -28.51 10.77
N MET A 558 5.26 -27.42 10.14
CA MET A 558 6.04 -26.59 9.23
C MET A 558 6.61 -25.36 9.95
N LEU A 559 7.92 -25.39 10.23
CA LEU A 559 8.68 -24.26 10.74
C LEU A 559 9.07 -23.33 9.57
N ALA A 560 8.30 -22.27 9.38
CA ALA A 560 8.54 -21.26 8.37
C ALA A 560 9.58 -20.24 8.85
N ASP A 561 10.87 -20.63 8.87
CA ASP A 561 12.02 -19.80 9.27
C ASP A 561 12.29 -18.64 8.28
N LYS A 562 11.38 -17.67 8.27
CA LYS A 562 11.49 -16.37 7.59
C LYS A 562 10.71 -15.32 8.40
N ASN A 563 11.14 -14.07 8.31
CA ASN A 563 10.37 -12.96 8.88
C ASN A 563 9.04 -12.82 8.11
N ALA A 564 7.93 -12.65 8.83
CA ALA A 564 6.59 -12.40 8.31
C ALA A 564 6.10 -11.00 8.75
N PRO A 565 6.58 -9.90 8.14
CA PRO A 565 6.51 -8.58 8.75
C PRO A 565 5.27 -7.75 8.41
N ASN A 566 4.30 -8.30 7.65
CA ASN A 566 3.15 -7.54 7.19
C ASN A 566 1.93 -8.43 6.90
N GLU A 567 0.76 -7.79 6.81
CA GLU A 567 -0.52 -8.44 6.51
C GLU A 567 -0.54 -9.21 5.18
N GLU A 568 0.23 -8.81 4.17
CA GLU A 568 0.30 -9.53 2.89
C GLU A 568 0.87 -10.94 3.08
N VAL A 569 1.84 -11.11 3.98
CA VAL A 569 2.36 -12.42 4.37
C VAL A 569 1.36 -13.16 5.26
N TRP A 570 0.73 -12.49 6.23
CA TRP A 570 -0.24 -13.13 7.13
C TRP A 570 -1.43 -13.68 6.35
N ARG A 571 -1.97 -12.94 5.37
CA ARG A 571 -3.03 -13.41 4.46
C ARG A 571 -2.61 -14.60 3.60
N GLN A 572 -1.33 -14.69 3.20
CA GLN A 572 -0.83 -15.90 2.53
C GLN A 572 -0.84 -17.12 3.46
N ILE A 573 -0.58 -16.94 4.75
CA ILE A 573 -0.60 -18.02 5.74
C ILE A 573 -2.06 -18.41 6.08
N GLU A 574 -2.97 -17.45 6.25
CA GLU A 574 -4.43 -17.69 6.34
C GLU A 574 -4.93 -18.49 5.11
N ASP A 575 -4.46 -18.16 3.91
CA ASP A 575 -4.76 -18.89 2.67
C ASP A 575 -4.17 -20.32 2.64
N MET A 576 -3.01 -20.55 3.26
CA MET A 576 -2.47 -21.89 3.42
C MET A 576 -3.35 -22.70 4.38
N CYS A 577 -3.63 -22.16 5.57
CA CYS A 577 -4.48 -22.76 6.59
C CYS A 577 -5.81 -23.24 6.02
N ARG A 578 -6.54 -22.34 5.35
CA ARG A 578 -7.84 -22.65 4.72
C ARG A 578 -7.77 -23.73 3.63
N ARG A 579 -6.64 -23.88 2.94
CA ARG A 579 -6.48 -24.85 1.83
C ARG A 579 -5.95 -26.20 2.28
N THR A 580 -5.20 -26.28 3.37
CA THR A 580 -4.61 -27.53 3.87
C THR A 580 -5.28 -28.07 5.12
N GLN A 581 -6.28 -27.36 5.69
CA GLN A 581 -6.79 -27.61 7.04
C GLN A 581 -5.61 -27.69 8.03
N ALA A 582 -4.77 -26.64 8.00
CA ALA A 582 -3.67 -26.49 8.94
C ALA A 582 -3.95 -25.29 9.84
N SER A 583 -3.62 -25.43 11.12
CA SER A 583 -3.55 -24.28 12.03
C SER A 583 -2.23 -23.53 11.81
N ALA A 584 -2.16 -22.25 12.16
CA ALA A 584 -0.91 -21.49 12.15
C ALA A 584 -0.72 -20.73 13.46
N VAL A 585 0.51 -20.71 13.96
CA VAL A 585 0.88 -20.08 15.24
C VAL A 585 1.97 -19.03 14.99
N PRO A 586 1.67 -17.74 15.21
CA PRO A 586 2.68 -16.69 15.20
C PRO A 586 3.53 -16.74 16.48
N VAL A 587 4.85 -16.87 16.31
CA VAL A 587 5.82 -16.74 17.40
C VAL A 587 6.46 -15.36 17.34
N VAL A 588 6.13 -14.51 18.31
CA VAL A 588 6.55 -13.10 18.37
C VAL A 588 7.55 -12.87 19.50
N PRO A 589 8.61 -12.07 19.32
CA PRO A 589 9.47 -11.66 20.41
C PRO A 589 8.69 -10.84 21.45
N ASP A 590 8.88 -11.14 22.73
CA ASP A 590 8.28 -10.36 23.82
C ASP A 590 8.95 -8.98 23.94
N SER A 591 8.13 -7.93 24.11
CA SER A 591 8.55 -6.53 24.16
C SER A 591 7.36 -5.66 24.55
N GLU A 592 7.58 -4.59 25.30
CA GLU A 592 6.50 -3.62 25.61
C GLU A 592 6.04 -2.85 24.36
N GLY A 593 6.89 -2.76 23.34
CA GLY A 593 6.67 -1.90 22.17
C GLY A 593 6.74 -0.41 22.51
N THR A 594 6.02 0.37 21.72
CA THR A 594 5.72 1.80 21.86
C THR A 594 4.31 2.04 21.32
N ASP A 595 3.79 3.27 21.45
CA ASP A 595 2.47 3.64 20.90
C ASP A 595 2.38 3.49 19.36
N ILE A 596 3.53 3.45 18.67
CA ILE A 596 3.61 3.43 17.20
C ILE A 596 4.41 2.25 16.62
N ASN A 597 4.92 1.33 17.45
CA ASN A 597 5.64 0.15 16.99
C ASN A 597 5.54 -1.00 18.00
N PRO A 598 5.34 -2.26 17.59
CA PRO A 598 5.25 -3.41 18.52
C PRO A 598 6.60 -3.85 19.12
N PHE A 599 7.71 -3.21 18.76
CA PHE A 599 9.03 -3.46 19.33
C PHE A 599 9.57 -2.19 20.01
N SER A 600 10.02 -2.31 21.26
CA SER A 600 10.65 -1.21 22.01
C SER A 600 12.08 -0.95 21.53
N LEU A 601 12.66 0.21 21.89
CA LEU A 601 14.05 0.52 21.56
C LEU A 601 15.04 -0.50 22.16
N ASP A 602 14.73 -1.03 23.35
CA ASP A 602 15.43 -2.15 23.98
C ASP A 602 15.46 -3.38 23.07
N ALA A 603 14.29 -3.79 22.54
CA ALA A 603 14.18 -4.92 21.62
C ALA A 603 14.95 -4.66 20.31
N LEU A 604 14.84 -3.46 19.73
CA LEU A 604 15.59 -3.05 18.54
C LEU A 604 17.10 -3.08 18.78
N SER A 605 17.57 -2.59 19.94
CA SER A 605 18.98 -2.62 20.32
C SER A 605 19.53 -4.06 20.36
N VAL A 606 18.77 -4.97 20.96
CA VAL A 606 19.07 -6.40 21.03
C VAL A 606 19.08 -7.05 19.65
N PHE A 607 18.13 -6.72 18.78
CA PHE A 607 18.07 -7.24 17.41
C PHE A 607 19.30 -6.85 16.59
N ILE A 608 19.68 -5.57 16.62
CA ILE A 608 20.88 -5.07 15.94
C ILE A 608 22.14 -5.71 16.53
N PHE A 609 22.28 -5.71 17.86
CA PHE A 609 23.41 -6.32 18.56
C PHE A 609 23.59 -7.81 18.21
N ARG A 610 22.50 -8.61 18.26
CA ARG A 610 22.49 -10.02 17.88
C ARG A 610 22.79 -10.25 16.38
N VAL A 611 22.64 -9.25 15.52
CA VAL A 611 23.05 -9.33 14.10
C VAL A 611 24.54 -8.99 13.95
N LEU A 612 25.01 -7.94 14.62
CA LEU A 612 26.41 -7.50 14.62
C LEU A 612 27.37 -8.49 15.32
N GLN A 613 26.87 -9.47 16.08
CA GLN A 613 27.67 -10.57 16.62
C GLN A 613 27.82 -11.77 15.67
N ARG A 614 27.00 -11.88 14.61
CA ARG A 614 27.01 -13.03 13.68
C ARG A 614 28.20 -12.98 12.73
N VAL A 615 28.55 -14.15 12.19
CA VAL A 615 29.58 -14.32 11.16
C VAL A 615 29.07 -15.31 10.13
N ASN A 616 29.28 -15.04 8.84
CA ASN A 616 28.91 -15.91 7.72
C ASN A 616 27.41 -16.29 7.72
N HIS A 617 26.52 -15.33 8.00
CA HIS A 617 25.09 -15.59 8.01
C HIS A 617 24.58 -15.81 6.57
N PRO A 618 23.81 -16.87 6.25
CA PRO A 618 23.42 -17.18 4.87
C PRO A 618 22.63 -16.08 4.14
N GLY A 619 21.92 -15.22 4.89
CA GLY A 619 21.26 -14.03 4.35
C GLY A 619 22.17 -12.80 4.13
N ASN A 620 23.48 -12.92 4.30
CA ASN A 620 24.48 -11.84 4.21
C ASN A 620 24.19 -10.59 5.08
N LEU A 621 23.48 -10.80 6.19
CA LEU A 621 23.16 -9.78 7.20
C LEU A 621 23.79 -10.19 8.53
N ASP A 622 25.03 -9.75 8.74
CA ASP A 622 25.87 -10.05 9.90
C ASP A 622 26.87 -8.91 10.19
N LYS A 623 27.92 -9.19 11.00
CA LYS A 623 28.92 -8.17 11.36
C LYS A 623 29.65 -7.54 10.18
N ALA A 624 29.83 -8.28 9.07
CA ALA A 624 30.55 -7.83 7.88
C ALA A 624 29.68 -6.97 6.93
N SER A 625 28.35 -6.99 7.09
CA SER A 625 27.45 -6.16 6.28
C SER A 625 27.69 -4.67 6.55
N PRO A 626 27.95 -3.82 5.53
CA PRO A 626 28.36 -2.42 5.74
C PRO A 626 27.22 -1.47 6.14
N ASN A 627 25.97 -1.94 6.15
CA ASN A 627 24.76 -1.15 6.41
C ASN A 627 23.72 -1.92 7.25
N ALA A 628 24.18 -2.77 8.17
CA ALA A 628 23.33 -3.63 8.99
C ALA A 628 22.29 -2.82 9.79
N GLY A 629 22.70 -1.71 10.42
CA GLY A 629 21.79 -0.83 11.15
C GLY A 629 20.66 -0.28 10.27
N TYR A 630 20.99 0.17 9.05
CA TYR A 630 19.96 0.61 8.08
C TYR A 630 18.97 -0.50 7.70
N VAL A 631 19.45 -1.72 7.43
CA VAL A 631 18.58 -2.86 7.09
C VAL A 631 17.68 -3.23 8.26
N LEU A 632 18.19 -3.17 9.50
CA LEU A 632 17.40 -3.40 10.71
C LEU A 632 16.32 -2.32 10.91
N LEU A 633 16.65 -1.04 10.68
CA LEU A 633 15.68 0.05 10.69
C LEU A 633 14.62 -0.11 9.58
N MET A 634 15.00 -0.59 8.40
CA MET A 634 14.04 -0.89 7.32
C MET A 634 13.02 -1.95 7.76
N PHE A 635 13.47 -3.03 8.43
CA PHE A 635 12.54 -4.04 8.99
C PHE A 635 11.71 -3.49 10.16
N TYR A 636 12.27 -2.65 11.02
CA TYR A 636 11.55 -2.02 12.13
C TYR A 636 10.39 -1.13 11.64
N HIS A 637 10.61 -0.36 10.58
CA HIS A 637 9.58 0.50 9.99
C HIS A 637 8.53 -0.26 9.15
N LEU A 638 8.64 -1.58 8.95
CA LEU A 638 7.52 -2.38 8.41
C LEU A 638 6.36 -2.51 9.40
N TYR A 639 6.60 -2.22 10.68
CA TYR A 639 5.63 -2.24 11.77
C TYR A 639 5.30 -0.83 12.32
N ASP A 640 5.71 0.25 11.64
CA ASP A 640 5.44 1.63 12.06
C ASP A 640 3.93 1.95 11.96
N GLY A 641 3.38 2.61 12.97
CA GLY A 641 1.96 2.94 13.07
C GLY A 641 1.06 1.86 13.69
N LYS A 642 1.62 0.82 14.33
CA LYS A 642 0.86 -0.14 15.16
C LYS A 642 1.47 -0.25 16.55
N SER A 643 0.69 -0.05 17.59
CA SER A 643 1.11 -0.31 18.98
C SER A 643 1.29 -1.81 19.23
N ARG A 644 1.97 -2.17 20.34
CA ARG A 644 2.11 -3.57 20.76
C ARG A 644 0.76 -4.28 20.92
N LYS A 645 -0.23 -3.59 21.50
CA LYS A 645 -1.56 -4.15 21.77
C LYS A 645 -2.32 -4.43 20.49
N GLU A 646 -2.32 -3.51 19.53
CA GLU A 646 -2.98 -3.70 18.23
C GLU A 646 -2.34 -4.84 17.43
N PHE A 647 -1.00 -4.90 17.42
CA PHE A 647 -0.25 -5.96 16.76
C PHE A 647 -0.55 -7.36 17.34
N GLU A 648 -0.57 -7.51 18.66
CA GLU A 648 -0.93 -8.77 19.32
C GLU A 648 -2.41 -9.13 19.09
N SER A 649 -3.30 -8.14 19.17
CA SER A 649 -4.74 -8.34 19.00
C SER A 649 -5.07 -8.80 17.57
N GLU A 650 -4.45 -8.21 16.55
CA GLU A 650 -4.63 -8.62 15.15
C GLU A 650 -4.11 -10.05 14.90
N LEU A 651 -2.96 -10.43 15.48
CA LEU A 651 -2.45 -11.79 15.34
C LEU A 651 -3.38 -12.82 16.01
N ILE A 652 -3.93 -12.50 17.19
CA ILE A 652 -4.90 -13.36 17.89
C ILE A 652 -6.23 -13.44 17.12
N GLU A 653 -6.73 -12.32 16.57
CA GLU A 653 -7.96 -12.29 15.77
C GLU A 653 -7.85 -13.16 14.50
N ARG A 654 -6.68 -13.16 13.86
CA ARG A 654 -6.40 -13.92 12.62
C ARG A 654 -6.12 -15.39 12.84
N PHE A 655 -5.37 -15.73 13.89
CA PHE A 655 -4.78 -17.06 14.10
C PHE A 655 -5.26 -17.77 15.37
N GLY A 656 -6.18 -17.15 16.13
CA GLY A 656 -6.70 -17.66 17.40
C GLY A 656 -5.75 -17.50 18.59
N SER A 657 -4.44 -17.46 18.35
CA SER A 657 -3.42 -17.33 19.39
C SER A 657 -2.12 -16.69 18.89
N LEU A 658 -1.19 -16.48 19.84
CA LEU A 658 0.22 -16.20 19.57
C LEU A 658 1.08 -16.79 20.69
N VAL A 659 2.36 -17.05 20.41
CA VAL A 659 3.36 -17.47 21.40
C VAL A 659 4.39 -16.35 21.59
N LYS A 660 4.71 -16.01 22.84
CA LYS A 660 5.64 -14.92 23.18
C LYS A 660 7.03 -15.48 23.50
N MET A 661 7.96 -15.33 22.56
CA MET A 661 9.35 -15.72 22.75
C MET A 661 10.09 -14.71 23.67
N PRO A 662 10.58 -15.11 24.86
CA PRO A 662 11.27 -14.18 25.76
C PRO A 662 12.51 -13.56 25.10
N LEU A 663 12.58 -12.23 25.15
CA LEU A 663 13.66 -11.45 24.56
C LEU A 663 14.42 -10.67 25.64
N LEU A 664 13.67 -9.99 26.51
CA LEU A 664 14.15 -9.05 27.52
C LEU A 664 13.77 -9.56 28.92
N LYS A 665 14.59 -9.26 29.92
CA LYS A 665 14.24 -9.49 31.33
C LYS A 665 13.24 -8.44 31.82
N SER A 666 12.25 -8.87 32.60
CA SER A 666 11.21 -7.99 33.18
C SER A 666 11.75 -7.02 34.23
N ASN A 667 12.88 -7.34 34.87
CA ASN A 667 13.54 -6.53 35.90
C ASN A 667 14.85 -5.87 35.40
N ARG A 668 14.98 -5.65 34.08
CA ARG A 668 16.19 -5.06 33.48
C ARG A 668 16.37 -3.59 33.87
N SER A 669 17.62 -3.12 33.83
CA SER A 669 17.92 -1.69 33.92
C SER A 669 17.51 -0.95 32.63
N PRO A 670 17.17 0.35 32.70
CA PRO A 670 16.80 1.13 31.53
C PRO A 670 17.92 1.21 30.48
N LEU A 671 17.53 1.30 29.20
CA LEU A 671 18.46 1.44 28.08
C LEU A 671 19.36 2.68 28.24
N PRO A 672 20.71 2.55 28.21
CA PRO A 672 21.66 3.64 28.38
C PRO A 672 21.43 4.77 27.38
N ASP A 673 21.55 6.02 27.83
CA ASP A 673 21.30 7.20 26.99
C ASP A 673 22.11 7.23 25.69
N PRO A 674 23.40 6.78 25.63
CA PRO A 674 24.12 6.67 24.35
C PRO A 674 23.44 5.70 23.37
N VAL A 675 22.98 4.55 23.85
CA VAL A 675 22.31 3.51 23.03
C VAL A 675 20.94 4.00 22.59
N ARG A 676 20.18 4.67 23.46
CA ARG A 676 18.88 5.26 23.10
C ARG A 676 19.05 6.34 22.03
N SER A 677 19.96 7.29 22.28
CA SER A 677 20.22 8.45 21.40
C SER A 677 20.64 8.02 19.99
N ILE A 678 21.56 7.04 19.86
CA ILE A 678 22.00 6.59 18.52
C ILE A 678 20.90 5.86 17.74
N LEU A 679 19.97 5.17 18.43
CA LEU A 679 18.82 4.53 17.79
C LEU A 679 17.77 5.56 17.35
N GLU A 680 17.45 6.54 18.21
CA GLU A 680 16.56 7.65 17.87
C GLU A 680 17.11 8.48 16.70
N GLU A 681 18.40 8.78 16.69
CA GLU A 681 19.08 9.42 15.56
C GLU A 681 18.90 8.62 14.26
N GLY A 682 19.08 7.29 14.34
CA GLY A 682 18.91 6.39 13.20
C GLY A 682 17.48 6.36 12.65
N ILE A 683 16.48 6.28 13.54
CA ILE A 683 15.07 6.35 13.19
C ILE A 683 14.73 7.68 12.50
N ASN A 684 15.25 8.79 13.03
CA ASN A 684 15.06 10.11 12.42
C ASN A 684 15.74 10.22 11.04
N LEU A 685 16.97 9.71 10.90
CA LEU A 685 17.67 9.66 9.61
C LEU A 685 16.94 8.75 8.60
N TYR A 686 16.36 7.64 9.06
CA TYR A 686 15.54 6.75 8.23
C TYR A 686 14.29 7.46 7.69
N ARG A 687 13.58 8.18 8.56
CA ARG A 687 12.41 8.98 8.18
C ARG A 687 12.76 10.10 7.20
N LEU A 688 13.84 10.84 7.44
CA LEU A 688 14.34 11.87 6.51
C LEU A 688 14.70 11.31 5.14
N HIS A 689 15.42 10.18 5.11
CA HIS A 689 15.77 9.49 3.87
C HIS A 689 14.53 9.01 3.10
N THR A 690 13.61 8.32 3.80
CA THR A 690 12.41 7.73 3.19
C THR A 690 11.45 8.81 2.67
N ASN A 691 11.28 9.92 3.40
CA ASN A 691 10.44 11.04 2.97
C ASN A 691 10.97 11.73 1.69
N ARG A 692 12.29 11.70 1.46
CA ARG A 692 12.92 12.36 0.31
C ARG A 692 13.17 11.44 -0.89
N HIS A 693 13.41 10.14 -0.65
CA HIS A 693 13.87 9.20 -1.68
C HIS A 693 13.06 7.88 -1.73
N GLY A 694 12.00 7.74 -0.92
CA GLY A 694 11.21 6.52 -0.86
C GLY A 694 12.04 5.32 -0.41
N ARG A 695 11.99 4.22 -1.18
CA ARG A 695 12.70 2.95 -0.88
C ARG A 695 14.07 2.82 -1.57
N LEU A 696 14.77 3.93 -1.83
CA LEU A 696 16.13 3.89 -2.40
C LEU A 696 17.13 3.19 -1.45
N GLU A 697 18.21 2.63 -2.00
CA GLU A 697 19.30 2.02 -1.21
C GLU A 697 20.10 3.09 -0.44
N SER A 698 20.34 2.88 0.86
CA SER A 698 21.05 3.84 1.73
C SER A 698 22.49 4.17 1.30
N THR A 699 23.09 3.35 0.45
CA THR A 699 24.45 3.55 -0.08
C THR A 699 24.50 4.51 -1.26
N LYS A 700 23.34 5.03 -1.72
CA LYS A 700 23.21 5.92 -2.88
C LYS A 700 22.31 7.11 -2.54
N GLY A 701 22.58 8.28 -3.14
CA GLY A 701 21.77 9.49 -2.95
C GLY A 701 22.28 10.42 -1.84
N SER A 702 21.46 11.40 -1.47
CA SER A 702 21.90 12.60 -0.75
C SER A 702 22.34 12.39 0.70
N TYR A 703 22.02 11.26 1.33
CA TYR A 703 22.33 10.95 2.74
C TYR A 703 23.35 9.82 2.92
N ALA A 704 24.06 9.39 1.87
CA ALA A 704 24.95 8.24 1.92
C ALA A 704 26.14 8.42 2.89
N LYS A 705 26.62 9.66 3.09
CA LYS A 705 27.71 9.98 4.03
C LYS A 705 27.23 9.94 5.48
N GLU A 706 26.02 10.44 5.71
CA GLU A 706 25.30 10.46 6.98
C GLU A 706 25.01 9.03 7.43
N TRP A 707 24.54 8.16 6.54
CA TRP A 707 24.37 6.73 6.80
C TRP A 707 25.68 6.04 7.20
N ALA A 708 26.76 6.25 6.46
CA ALA A 708 28.07 5.67 6.79
C ALA A 708 28.61 6.16 8.15
N SER A 709 28.43 7.46 8.44
CA SER A 709 28.80 8.08 9.72
C SER A 709 27.98 7.54 10.90
N TRP A 710 26.66 7.41 10.71
CA TRP A 710 25.76 6.87 11.71
C TRP A 710 26.00 5.37 11.98
N GLU A 711 26.14 4.55 10.93
CA GLU A 711 26.40 3.10 11.07
C GLU A 711 27.70 2.83 11.83
N LYS A 712 28.75 3.63 11.60
CA LYS A 712 30.00 3.56 12.37
C LYS A 712 29.76 3.85 13.86
N ARG A 713 29.09 4.97 14.18
CA ARG A 713 28.80 5.37 15.57
C ARG A 713 27.86 4.39 16.27
N LEU A 714 26.87 3.83 15.57
CA LEU A 714 26.00 2.76 16.08
C LEU A 714 26.82 1.57 16.56
N ARG A 715 27.79 1.12 15.76
CA ARG A 715 28.66 -0.01 16.10
C ARG A 715 29.56 0.30 17.29
N GLU A 716 30.15 1.49 17.33
CA GLU A 716 30.98 1.95 18.46
C GLU A 716 30.17 2.02 19.76
N VAL A 717 28.95 2.59 19.72
CA VAL A 717 28.06 2.70 20.88
C VAL A 717 27.56 1.34 21.36
N LEU A 718 27.10 0.45 20.46
CA LEU A 718 26.62 -0.88 20.86
C LEU A 718 27.77 -1.75 21.39
N LEU A 719 28.96 -1.68 20.80
CA LEU A 719 30.15 -2.38 21.29
C LEU A 719 30.55 -1.88 22.69
N GLY A 720 30.55 -0.57 22.90
CA GLY A 720 30.82 0.05 24.21
C GLY A 720 29.77 -0.24 25.29
N ASN A 721 28.60 -0.76 24.92
CA ASN A 721 27.51 -1.13 25.85
C ASN A 721 27.22 -2.64 25.87
N THR A 722 28.17 -3.46 25.40
CA THR A 722 28.06 -4.94 25.30
C THR A 722 27.63 -5.60 26.62
N GLU A 723 28.15 -5.16 27.77
CA GLU A 723 27.81 -5.71 29.08
C GLU A 723 26.34 -5.47 29.43
N HIS A 724 25.86 -4.22 29.27
CA HIS A 724 24.45 -3.88 29.48
C HIS A 724 23.55 -4.69 28.54
N LEU A 725 23.84 -4.66 27.23
CA LEU A 725 23.05 -5.36 26.21
C LEU A 725 22.99 -6.87 26.44
N SER A 726 24.06 -7.47 26.98
CA SER A 726 24.07 -8.88 27.37
C SER A 726 23.31 -9.12 28.68
N SER A 727 23.35 -8.17 29.62
CA SER A 727 22.67 -8.29 30.92
C SER A 727 21.14 -8.30 30.80
N ILE A 728 20.57 -7.57 29.83
CA ILE A 728 19.12 -7.44 29.65
C ILE A 728 18.47 -8.60 28.89
N LEU A 729 19.26 -9.46 28.23
CA LEU A 729 18.75 -10.61 27.47
C LEU A 729 18.09 -11.65 28.37
N SER A 730 16.92 -12.14 27.95
CA SER A 730 16.34 -13.37 28.49
C SER A 730 16.95 -14.61 27.81
N ILE A 731 16.91 -15.75 28.50
CA ILE A 731 17.45 -17.03 28.01
C ILE A 731 16.34 -17.81 27.28
N LEU A 732 16.68 -18.36 26.10
CA LEU A 732 15.69 -18.90 25.14
C LEU A 732 14.98 -20.21 25.58
N TYR A 733 15.38 -20.83 26.69
CA TYR A 733 14.90 -22.16 27.10
C TYR A 733 13.38 -22.28 27.33
N LEU A 734 12.68 -21.19 27.65
CA LEU A 734 11.24 -21.22 27.95
C LEU A 734 10.33 -21.43 26.72
N VAL A 735 10.78 -21.06 25.52
CA VAL A 735 9.93 -21.08 24.31
C VAL A 735 9.56 -22.50 23.87
N CYS A 736 10.49 -23.44 24.02
CA CYS A 736 10.27 -24.82 23.60
C CYS A 736 9.09 -25.44 24.35
N SER A 737 8.90 -25.11 25.64
CA SER A 737 7.78 -25.58 26.46
C SER A 737 6.44 -24.97 26.05
N GLU A 738 6.37 -23.69 25.72
CA GLU A 738 5.10 -23.06 25.27
C GLU A 738 4.66 -23.55 23.89
N VAL A 739 5.61 -23.73 22.96
CA VAL A 739 5.33 -24.33 21.65
C VAL A 739 4.90 -25.80 21.79
N HIS A 740 5.52 -26.53 22.73
CA HIS A 740 5.18 -27.93 23.04
C HIS A 740 3.76 -28.07 23.61
N LEU A 741 3.35 -27.24 24.58
CA LEU A 741 1.97 -27.22 25.09
C LEU A 741 0.93 -26.96 23.98
N TRP A 742 1.22 -26.01 23.09
CA TRP A 742 0.37 -25.70 21.93
C TRP A 742 0.26 -26.85 20.91
N VAL A 743 1.31 -27.65 20.82
CA VAL A 743 1.40 -28.79 19.90
C VAL A 743 0.72 -30.03 20.49
N GLU A 744 0.86 -30.28 21.79
CA GLU A 744 0.17 -31.37 22.51
C GLU A 744 -1.33 -31.13 22.69
N GLY A 745 -1.78 -29.88 22.59
CA GLY A 745 -3.18 -29.46 22.73
C GLY A 745 -3.59 -29.08 24.15
N GLU A 746 -2.64 -28.85 25.06
CA GLU A 746 -2.91 -28.45 26.45
C GLU A 746 -2.76 -26.94 26.64
N CYS A 747 -3.79 -26.16 26.30
CA CYS A 747 -3.88 -24.76 26.73
C CYS A 747 -5.32 -24.27 26.95
#